data_AF-A0A1J4KKW9-F1
#
_entry.id   AF-A0A1J4KKW9-F1
#
_cell.length_a   1.000
_cell.length_b   1.000
_cell.length_c   1.000
_cell.angle_alpha   90.00
_cell.angle_beta   90.00
_cell.angle_gamma   90.00
#
_symmetry.space_group_name_H-M   'P 1'
#
loop_
_entity.id
_entity.type
_entity.pdbx_description
1 polymer ?
#
loop_
_entity_poly.entity_id
_entity_poly.type
_entity_poly.pdbx_seq_one_letter_code
_entity_poly.pdbx_strand_id
1 'polypeptide(L)'
;MAKLEKQQISFETESDIYDEIKGLVDQINRENSQDSKEGSYIFGVNSMFALFEESYAKNVKLLEKCQEMNAQVIINASKIQTILDVTDKDKNTMKTLKNEFDEASKMVTFAHTAETKAKDLLDSLRDKVSQLAEQVQRGEAFSFGEEGSVFETAQDVKNLTKERDNAIKEIGDLQAQINSTKLKVKGLTEDISNYKTEVERLNISLTNLEKQNNELTTFNEENFDAVMKIKPEIMKQKKDIENLTKQKNEMIRTKNQKKQIHYDVLSNLGVLRDESKLLKDKISKRARYHNELRTSVFNKEENVADIKKKIDERCNEIEKLKNELKSTQKLSEDFRAKYDEIVQTSKELSEKKLQSRQVVRQLRSNLVNLQFSLAKSDNETSQQIRHITTTKIDLSIQKKHGQEAVKQKEEIMNQAVTLKSETKGTKYRLQLMKEKILNLFQEIDLKRSEKYQMLAKIQMTKDSIVITNDQNLQHLEVLKEYERKTQDQIHLIDITREERNNSKRQYESIMKEFHELKTEYDQLMSEYNEMENHNLDLKAWTINTHFQNMDSKSQILSLAVLVDKCKKGIQETDRITSRLQAEGQTLNFILTQSQHDRLQQQQEKQLLENNIRLVRNEVTTKLKKLDQIRSQIQTDEAFIKKCSKLFNDKTNELINSMQELKQLEKKTHELEAKREKMESLEYEMHRTFAEGMVEQQKCTALIHEFSIPRNVHRWHALGAVDPNYVKQLKYRSQISSKIEKAHCELNDLRKERDDLKAQLEKLNTQINGALSAAQVQNYINQYIEDIKQKDIQLRELRKVVNGNKPTLQKDVNNLNGIRSKVTERRGTTASLAVRAKQVVREQKGDINQPYFITEAPIYNVLGGGFVSKPEQPRNQNNSFSNNTDLTIGTIDSPSNAKRALSSLISPTRKITRPLKTSHSRAHSRIQPQFP
;
A
#
# COMPACT_ATOMS: atom_id res chain seq x y z
N MET A 1 16.15 15.86 -20.19
CA MET A 1 16.25 16.53 -21.50
C MET A 1 14.85 16.65 -22.07
N ALA A 2 14.41 17.84 -22.48
CA ALA A 2 13.23 17.94 -23.32
C ALA A 2 13.59 17.46 -24.74
N LYS A 3 12.68 16.76 -25.42
CA LYS A 3 12.78 16.65 -26.87
C LYS A 3 12.36 17.99 -27.45
N LEU A 4 13.31 18.74 -27.97
CA LEU A 4 13.02 19.74 -28.99
C LEU A 4 12.41 18.99 -30.17
N GLU A 5 11.12 19.16 -30.40
CA GLU A 5 10.51 18.78 -31.67
C GLU A 5 11.18 19.66 -32.73
N LYS A 6 11.91 19.05 -33.66
CA LYS A 6 12.46 19.78 -34.79
C LYS A 6 11.27 20.33 -35.58
N GLN A 7 11.14 21.65 -35.66
CA GLN A 7 10.21 22.28 -36.59
C GLN A 7 10.50 21.71 -37.99
N GLN A 8 9.44 21.23 -38.63
CA GLN A 8 9.55 20.48 -39.87
C GLN A 8 9.66 21.48 -41.03
N ILE A 9 10.91 21.87 -41.34
CA ILE A 9 11.25 22.85 -42.38
C ILE A 9 10.48 22.50 -43.67
N SER A 10 9.66 23.45 -44.12
CA SER A 10 8.81 23.36 -45.30
C SER A 10 8.94 24.64 -46.13
N PHE A 11 8.59 24.59 -47.41
CA PHE A 11 8.55 25.79 -48.26
C PHE A 11 7.71 26.91 -47.67
N GLU A 12 6.55 26.57 -47.08
CA GLU A 12 5.67 27.52 -46.41
C GLU A 12 6.41 28.21 -45.24
N THR A 13 7.04 27.43 -44.36
CA THR A 13 7.71 27.97 -43.16
C THR A 13 9.04 28.67 -43.43
N GLU A 14 9.74 28.36 -44.53
CA GLU A 14 10.90 29.16 -44.98
C GLU A 14 10.48 30.43 -45.75
N SER A 15 9.40 30.40 -46.54
CA SER A 15 8.92 31.58 -47.28
C SER A 15 8.33 32.64 -46.36
N ASP A 16 7.47 32.27 -45.41
CA ASP A 16 6.84 33.22 -44.46
C ASP A 16 7.92 34.03 -43.71
N ILE A 17 9.01 33.38 -43.30
CA ILE A 17 10.14 34.01 -42.59
C ILE A 17 10.98 34.89 -43.53
N TYR A 18 11.20 34.45 -44.78
CA TYR A 18 11.92 35.24 -45.77
C TYR A 18 11.17 36.53 -46.13
N ASP A 19 9.85 36.45 -46.34
CA ASP A 19 9.02 37.60 -46.68
C ASP A 19 8.87 38.58 -45.50
N GLU A 20 8.82 38.10 -44.26
CA GLU A 20 8.87 38.96 -43.05
C GLU A 20 10.20 39.71 -42.94
N ILE A 21 11.34 39.02 -43.09
CA ILE A 21 12.68 39.64 -43.03
C ILE A 21 12.86 40.64 -44.19
N LYS A 22 12.38 40.31 -45.40
CA LYS A 22 12.43 41.19 -46.56
C LYS A 22 11.59 42.45 -46.34
N GLY A 23 10.37 42.31 -45.82
CA GLY A 23 9.51 43.45 -45.46
C GLY A 23 10.17 44.41 -44.47
N LEU A 24 10.88 43.88 -43.45
CA LEU A 24 11.63 44.67 -42.47
C LEU A 24 12.83 45.41 -43.11
N VAL A 25 13.59 44.76 -43.99
CA VAL A 25 14.72 45.40 -44.68
C VAL A 25 14.24 46.47 -45.66
N ASP A 26 13.17 46.21 -46.41
CA ASP A 26 12.53 47.20 -47.27
C ASP A 26 11.93 48.37 -46.46
N GLN A 27 11.49 48.16 -45.22
CA GLN A 27 11.06 49.24 -44.32
C GLN A 27 12.25 50.09 -43.87
N ILE A 28 13.33 49.47 -43.37
CA ILE A 28 14.57 50.16 -42.95
C ILE A 28 15.15 51.02 -44.09
N ASN A 29 15.12 50.52 -45.32
CA ASN A 29 15.56 51.24 -46.52
C ASN A 29 14.63 52.39 -46.96
N ARG A 30 13.36 52.41 -46.53
CA ARG A 30 12.41 53.50 -46.81
C ARG A 30 12.41 54.58 -45.73
N GLU A 31 12.73 54.23 -44.48
CA GLU A 31 12.74 55.16 -43.34
C GLU A 31 14.02 55.99 -43.24
N ASN A 32 15.09 55.64 -43.96
CA ASN A 32 16.41 56.27 -43.85
C ASN A 32 16.95 56.72 -45.23
N SER A 33 17.51 57.93 -45.28
CA SER A 33 18.15 58.47 -46.50
C SER A 33 19.65 58.14 -46.56
N GLN A 34 20.19 57.93 -47.78
CA GLN A 34 21.57 57.47 -47.99
C GLN A 34 22.65 58.41 -47.41
N ASP A 35 22.40 59.73 -47.38
CA ASP A 35 23.34 60.73 -46.82
C ASP A 35 23.31 60.85 -45.28
N SER A 36 22.49 60.05 -44.58
CA SER A 36 22.47 60.05 -43.11
C SER A 36 23.66 59.28 -42.52
N LYS A 37 24.03 59.55 -41.27
CA LYS A 37 25.15 58.86 -40.58
C LYS A 37 24.91 57.35 -40.45
N GLU A 38 23.65 56.96 -40.47
CA GLU A 38 23.13 55.59 -40.43
C GLU A 38 23.38 54.84 -41.75
N GLY A 39 23.70 55.54 -42.84
CA GLY A 39 23.93 54.96 -44.19
C GLY A 39 24.99 53.85 -44.22
N SER A 40 26.04 53.95 -43.40
CA SER A 40 27.06 52.91 -43.26
C SER A 40 26.51 51.62 -42.64
N TYR A 41 25.60 51.74 -41.67
CA TYR A 41 24.93 50.59 -41.07
C TYR A 41 23.90 49.98 -42.03
N ILE A 42 23.19 50.82 -42.79
CA ILE A 42 22.23 50.38 -43.83
C ILE A 42 22.93 49.62 -44.95
N PHE A 43 24.11 50.08 -45.39
CA PHE A 43 24.97 49.32 -46.32
C PHE A 43 25.36 47.95 -45.74
N GLY A 44 25.71 47.89 -44.45
CA GLY A 44 25.97 46.64 -43.74
C GLY A 44 24.76 45.70 -43.69
N VAL A 45 23.58 46.23 -43.34
CA VAL A 45 22.31 45.48 -43.30
C VAL A 45 21.93 44.94 -44.69
N ASN A 46 22.04 45.74 -45.74
CA ASN A 46 21.75 45.32 -47.10
C ASN A 46 22.76 44.29 -47.63
N SER A 47 24.03 44.40 -47.25
CA SER A 47 25.05 43.37 -47.55
C SER A 47 24.76 42.04 -46.84
N MET A 48 24.35 42.09 -45.57
CA MET A 48 23.89 40.90 -44.84
C MET A 48 22.59 40.32 -45.40
N PHE A 49 21.65 41.16 -45.84
CA PHE A 49 20.41 40.72 -46.48
C PHE A 49 20.66 40.07 -47.84
N ALA A 50 21.58 40.61 -48.66
CA ALA A 50 21.98 39.98 -49.92
C ALA A 50 22.60 38.59 -49.71
N LEU A 51 23.43 38.42 -48.66
CA LEU A 51 23.96 37.10 -48.27
C LEU A 51 22.86 36.17 -47.75
N PHE A 52 21.87 36.69 -47.04
CA PHE A 52 20.69 35.93 -46.60
C PHE A 52 19.82 35.50 -47.78
N GLU A 53 19.55 36.38 -48.74
CA GLU A 53 18.79 36.10 -49.96
C GLU A 53 19.51 35.07 -50.85
N GLU A 54 20.84 35.15 -50.97
CA GLU A 54 21.64 34.13 -51.65
C GLU A 54 21.61 32.77 -50.90
N SER A 55 21.63 32.79 -49.56
CA SER A 55 21.50 31.57 -48.75
C SER A 55 20.10 30.96 -48.82
N TYR A 56 19.06 31.79 -48.84
CA TYR A 56 17.66 31.37 -49.00
C TYR A 56 17.46 30.72 -50.38
N ALA A 57 17.95 31.34 -51.44
CA ALA A 57 17.91 30.77 -52.80
C ALA A 57 18.68 29.45 -52.92
N LYS A 58 19.70 29.21 -52.08
CA LYS A 58 20.40 27.92 -51.96
C LYS A 58 19.58 26.90 -51.15
N ASN A 59 18.95 27.30 -50.04
CA ASN A 59 18.06 26.44 -49.26
C ASN A 59 16.84 25.98 -50.07
N VAL A 60 16.16 26.89 -50.78
CA VAL A 60 15.06 26.61 -51.72
C VAL A 60 15.46 25.51 -52.70
N LYS A 61 16.58 25.68 -53.41
CA LYS A 61 17.09 24.68 -54.37
C LYS A 61 17.48 23.36 -53.72
N LEU A 62 17.96 23.38 -52.48
CA LEU A 62 18.25 22.17 -51.70
C LEU A 62 16.95 21.44 -51.28
N LEU A 63 15.90 22.18 -50.93
CA LEU A 63 14.58 21.65 -50.62
C LEU A 63 13.92 21.03 -51.86
N GLU A 64 13.98 21.71 -53.02
CA GLU A 64 13.59 21.16 -54.32
C GLU A 64 14.33 19.84 -54.59
N LYS A 65 15.66 19.82 -54.44
CA LYS A 65 16.50 18.62 -54.64
C LYS A 65 16.13 17.49 -53.69
N CYS A 66 15.80 17.81 -52.43
CA CYS A 66 15.38 16.82 -51.45
C CYS A 66 13.96 16.29 -51.70
N GLN A 67 13.04 17.11 -52.25
CA GLN A 67 11.72 16.66 -52.68
C GLN A 67 11.81 15.79 -53.94
N GLU A 68 12.59 16.20 -54.95
CA GLU A 68 12.89 15.40 -56.14
C GLU A 68 13.47 14.03 -55.76
N MET A 69 14.48 14.01 -54.87
CA MET A 69 15.10 12.78 -54.41
C MET A 69 14.14 11.91 -53.57
N ASN A 70 13.29 12.49 -52.71
CA ASN A 70 12.25 11.74 -52.01
C ASN A 70 11.19 11.17 -52.96
N ALA A 71 10.75 11.93 -53.96
CA ALA A 71 9.83 11.45 -54.98
C ALA A 71 10.47 10.27 -55.77
N GLN A 72 11.74 10.38 -56.13
CA GLN A 72 12.47 9.30 -56.79
C GLN A 72 12.64 8.07 -55.88
N VAL A 73 12.86 8.24 -54.58
CA VAL A 73 12.87 7.14 -53.59
C VAL A 73 11.49 6.48 -53.47
N ILE A 74 10.39 7.23 -53.45
CA ILE A 74 9.01 6.70 -53.41
C ILE A 74 8.67 5.96 -54.71
N ILE A 75 9.10 6.50 -55.87
CA ILE A 75 8.96 5.84 -57.18
C ILE A 75 9.77 4.54 -57.21
N ASN A 76 11.01 4.56 -56.72
CA ASN A 76 11.86 3.37 -56.66
C ASN A 76 11.32 2.32 -55.68
N ALA A 77 10.80 2.71 -54.52
CA ALA A 77 10.11 1.81 -53.60
C ALA A 77 8.84 1.20 -54.22
N SER A 78 8.08 1.98 -54.98
CA SER A 78 6.89 1.50 -55.70
C SER A 78 7.27 0.51 -56.82
N LYS A 79 8.38 0.77 -57.54
CA LYS A 79 8.96 -0.17 -58.52
C LYS A 79 9.43 -1.46 -57.84
N ILE A 80 10.12 -1.36 -56.71
CA ILE A 80 10.57 -2.52 -55.92
C ILE A 80 9.38 -3.34 -55.44
N GLN A 81 8.30 -2.70 -54.93
CA GLN A 81 7.07 -3.41 -54.55
C GLN A 81 6.44 -4.10 -55.77
N THR A 82 6.39 -3.44 -56.93
CA THR A 82 5.86 -4.05 -58.16
C THR A 82 6.71 -5.25 -58.60
N ILE A 83 8.04 -5.17 -58.48
CA ILE A 83 8.98 -6.27 -58.77
C ILE A 83 8.79 -7.42 -57.77
N LEU A 84 8.56 -7.13 -56.48
CA LEU A 84 8.26 -8.15 -55.47
C LEU A 84 6.91 -8.83 -55.75
N ASP A 85 5.86 -8.07 -56.06
CA ASP A 85 4.53 -8.59 -56.39
C ASP A 85 4.54 -9.46 -57.66
N VAL A 86 5.40 -9.15 -58.64
CA VAL A 86 5.66 -9.99 -59.81
C VAL A 86 6.49 -11.22 -59.42
N THR A 87 7.57 -11.06 -58.65
CA THR A 87 8.43 -12.17 -58.21
C THR A 87 7.66 -13.20 -57.37
N ASP A 88 6.73 -12.77 -56.51
CA ASP A 88 5.88 -13.68 -55.74
C ASP A 88 4.79 -14.34 -56.62
N LYS A 89 4.34 -13.70 -57.71
CA LYS A 89 3.51 -14.39 -58.73
C LYS A 89 4.33 -15.43 -59.48
N ASP A 90 5.52 -15.10 -59.96
CA ASP A 90 6.40 -16.00 -60.71
C ASP A 90 6.87 -17.19 -59.85
N LYS A 91 7.10 -16.97 -58.56
CA LYS A 91 7.35 -18.01 -57.56
C LYS A 91 6.15 -18.94 -57.34
N ASN A 92 4.93 -18.44 -57.52
CA ASN A 92 3.71 -19.26 -57.47
C ASN A 92 3.45 -20.01 -58.80
N THR A 93 3.65 -19.36 -59.96
CA THR A 93 3.50 -20.03 -61.27
C THR A 93 4.60 -21.08 -61.49
N MET A 94 5.84 -20.82 -61.08
CA MET A 94 6.91 -21.82 -61.08
C MET A 94 6.65 -22.97 -60.08
N LYS A 95 5.82 -22.76 -59.06
CA LYS A 95 5.37 -23.84 -58.16
C LYS A 95 4.30 -24.72 -58.81
N THR A 96 3.35 -24.17 -59.56
CA THR A 96 2.40 -24.97 -60.36
C THR A 96 3.10 -25.69 -61.51
N LEU A 97 3.94 -25.00 -62.29
CA LEU A 97 4.75 -25.61 -63.34
C LEU A 97 5.67 -26.72 -62.81
N LYS A 98 6.20 -26.59 -61.59
CA LYS A 98 6.93 -27.68 -60.94
C LYS A 98 6.03 -28.87 -60.58
N ASN A 99 4.84 -28.65 -60.05
CA ASN A 99 3.91 -29.74 -59.77
C ASN A 99 3.52 -30.48 -61.05
N GLU A 100 3.21 -29.73 -62.11
CA GLU A 100 2.91 -30.23 -63.46
C GLU A 100 4.09 -31.01 -64.06
N PHE A 101 5.33 -30.52 -63.88
CA PHE A 101 6.54 -31.25 -64.27
C PHE A 101 6.76 -32.53 -63.45
N ASP A 102 6.55 -32.48 -62.13
CA ASP A 102 6.65 -33.65 -61.24
C ASP A 102 5.51 -34.66 -61.49
N GLU A 103 4.42 -34.27 -62.17
CA GLU A 103 3.33 -35.14 -62.64
C GLU A 103 3.61 -35.69 -64.05
N ALA A 104 4.02 -34.86 -65.00
CA ALA A 104 4.47 -35.28 -66.32
C ALA A 104 5.65 -36.26 -66.24
N SER A 105 6.60 -36.02 -65.32
CA SER A 105 7.73 -36.94 -65.07
C SER A 105 7.28 -38.28 -64.47
N LYS A 106 6.18 -38.32 -63.71
CA LYS A 106 5.54 -39.59 -63.27
C LYS A 106 4.85 -40.28 -64.44
N MET A 107 4.17 -39.55 -65.32
CA MET A 107 3.59 -40.14 -66.54
C MET A 107 4.66 -40.68 -67.49
N VAL A 108 5.78 -39.97 -67.67
CA VAL A 108 6.92 -40.46 -68.47
C VAL A 108 7.55 -41.71 -67.86
N THR A 109 7.74 -41.78 -66.53
CA THR A 109 8.26 -43.00 -65.89
C THR A 109 7.26 -44.16 -65.90
N PHE A 110 5.96 -43.88 -65.84
CA PHE A 110 4.90 -44.89 -66.05
C PHE A 110 4.88 -45.40 -67.50
N ALA A 111 4.93 -44.51 -68.49
CA ALA A 111 5.01 -44.86 -69.91
C ALA A 111 6.27 -45.68 -70.22
N HIS A 112 7.43 -45.26 -69.72
CA HIS A 112 8.69 -45.98 -69.94
C HIS A 112 8.69 -47.37 -69.27
N THR A 113 8.13 -47.51 -68.06
CA THR A 113 7.98 -48.85 -67.42
C THR A 113 6.90 -49.73 -68.04
N ALA A 114 5.93 -49.15 -68.76
CA ALA A 114 5.03 -49.91 -69.63
C ALA A 114 5.72 -50.32 -70.94
N GLU A 115 6.54 -49.44 -71.52
CA GLU A 115 7.34 -49.71 -72.72
C GLU A 115 8.37 -50.83 -72.50
N THR A 116 9.07 -50.85 -71.36
CA THR A 116 9.98 -51.95 -71.01
C THR A 116 9.24 -53.28 -70.96
N LYS A 117 8.09 -53.35 -70.28
CA LYS A 117 7.25 -54.57 -70.24
C LYS A 117 6.75 -54.99 -71.62
N ALA A 118 6.48 -54.03 -72.51
CA ALA A 118 6.11 -54.31 -73.89
C ALA A 118 7.29 -54.88 -74.69
N LYS A 119 8.52 -54.39 -74.46
CA LYS A 119 9.76 -54.96 -75.04
C LYS A 119 10.04 -56.37 -74.51
N ASP A 120 9.97 -56.58 -73.20
CA ASP A 120 10.12 -57.90 -72.57
C ASP A 120 9.14 -58.94 -73.17
N LEU A 121 7.90 -58.53 -73.43
CA LEU A 121 6.88 -59.35 -74.10
C LEU A 121 7.21 -59.60 -75.59
N LEU A 122 7.73 -58.60 -76.29
CA LEU A 122 8.06 -58.69 -77.72
C LEU A 122 9.25 -59.63 -77.93
N ASP A 123 10.29 -59.55 -77.10
CA ASP A 123 11.42 -60.49 -77.14
C ASP A 123 10.97 -61.91 -76.73
N SER A 124 10.07 -62.07 -75.75
CA SER A 124 9.44 -63.38 -75.45
C SER A 124 8.63 -63.97 -76.62
N LEU A 125 8.06 -63.13 -77.49
CA LEU A 125 7.40 -63.57 -78.72
C LEU A 125 8.42 -63.88 -79.82
N ARG A 126 9.54 -63.14 -79.88
CA ARG A 126 10.63 -63.33 -80.85
C ARG A 126 11.38 -64.65 -80.64
N ASP A 127 11.59 -65.06 -79.39
CA ASP A 127 12.11 -66.39 -79.05
C ASP A 127 11.17 -67.50 -79.53
N LYS A 128 9.85 -67.36 -79.33
CA LYS A 128 8.85 -68.33 -79.80
C LYS A 128 8.79 -68.43 -81.32
N VAL A 129 8.90 -67.29 -82.03
CA VAL A 129 9.00 -67.26 -83.50
C VAL A 129 10.29 -67.94 -83.97
N SER A 130 11.41 -67.76 -83.27
CA SER A 130 12.68 -68.43 -83.59
C SER A 130 12.58 -69.95 -83.39
N GLN A 131 11.96 -70.42 -82.30
CA GLN A 131 11.70 -71.84 -82.04
C GLN A 131 10.78 -72.48 -83.10
N LEU A 132 9.77 -71.74 -83.59
CA LEU A 132 8.90 -72.17 -84.69
C LEU A 132 9.64 -72.21 -86.04
N ALA A 133 10.50 -71.23 -86.33
CA ALA A 133 11.33 -71.24 -87.54
C ALA A 133 12.30 -72.43 -87.55
N GLU A 134 12.90 -72.77 -86.39
CA GLU A 134 13.78 -73.92 -86.26
C GLU A 134 13.07 -75.27 -86.46
N GLN A 135 11.77 -75.36 -86.15
CA GLN A 135 10.94 -76.54 -86.48
C GLN A 135 10.68 -76.63 -87.98
N VAL A 136 10.34 -75.53 -88.65
CA VAL A 136 10.09 -75.51 -90.11
C VAL A 136 11.35 -75.87 -90.90
N GLN A 137 12.53 -75.43 -90.45
CA GLN A 137 13.80 -75.67 -91.14
C GLN A 137 14.29 -77.15 -91.08
N ARG A 138 13.59 -78.04 -90.35
CA ARG A 138 13.93 -79.48 -90.26
C ARG A 138 13.25 -80.39 -91.29
N GLY A 139 12.29 -79.89 -92.08
CA GLY A 139 12.02 -80.41 -93.43
C GLY A 139 11.30 -81.77 -93.60
N GLU A 140 10.55 -82.29 -92.62
CA GLU A 140 9.80 -83.55 -92.76
C GLU A 140 8.45 -83.40 -93.51
N ALA A 141 8.47 -83.17 -94.84
CA ALA A 141 7.24 -83.11 -95.65
C ALA A 141 7.38 -83.43 -97.16
N PHE A 142 7.95 -84.61 -97.50
CA PHE A 142 7.77 -85.39 -98.75
C PHE A 142 7.91 -84.77 -100.16
N SER A 143 8.58 -85.52 -101.04
CA SER A 143 8.67 -85.33 -102.50
C SER A 143 8.17 -86.56 -103.26
N PHE A 144 7.87 -86.41 -104.57
CA PHE A 144 8.26 -87.26 -105.73
C PHE A 144 7.32 -87.13 -106.95
N GLY A 145 7.81 -87.49 -108.15
CA GLY A 145 7.04 -87.58 -109.40
C GLY A 145 7.85 -88.16 -110.58
N GLU A 146 7.16 -88.49 -111.68
CA GLU A 146 7.66 -89.03 -112.99
C GLU A 146 8.38 -90.40 -112.95
N GLU A 147 8.25 -91.34 -113.91
CA GLU A 147 7.55 -91.47 -115.23
C GLU A 147 6.89 -92.90 -115.31
N GLY A 148 6.24 -93.42 -116.37
CA GLY A 148 5.99 -92.99 -117.75
C GLY A 148 5.61 -94.21 -118.65
N SER A 149 6.15 -94.30 -119.87
CA SER A 149 6.15 -95.49 -120.77
C SER A 149 4.80 -96.09 -121.27
N VAL A 150 3.90 -95.25 -121.78
CA VAL A 150 2.96 -95.64 -122.86
C VAL A 150 3.18 -94.70 -124.05
N PHE A 151 4.44 -94.67 -124.52
CA PHE A 151 5.17 -93.44 -124.86
C PHE A 151 4.45 -92.40 -125.77
N GLU A 152 3.80 -92.80 -126.86
CA GLU A 152 3.22 -91.81 -127.82
C GLU A 152 1.78 -91.39 -127.45
N THR A 153 0.88 -92.33 -127.15
CA THR A 153 -0.45 -91.98 -126.62
C THR A 153 -0.38 -91.40 -125.20
N ALA A 154 0.65 -91.74 -124.42
CA ALA A 154 0.99 -91.01 -123.19
C ALA A 154 1.64 -89.66 -123.47
N GLN A 155 2.31 -89.42 -124.59
CA GLN A 155 2.78 -88.07 -124.92
C GLN A 155 1.61 -87.19 -125.37
N ASP A 156 0.65 -87.69 -126.14
CA ASP A 156 -0.58 -86.93 -126.44
C ASP A 156 -1.47 -86.76 -125.21
N VAL A 157 -1.62 -87.78 -124.35
CA VAL A 157 -2.27 -87.61 -123.05
C VAL A 157 -1.47 -86.69 -122.13
N LYS A 158 -0.13 -86.67 -122.16
CA LYS A 158 0.71 -85.76 -121.35
C LYS A 158 0.76 -84.35 -121.93
N ASN A 159 0.53 -84.18 -123.24
CA ASN A 159 0.34 -82.89 -123.89
C ASN A 159 -1.06 -82.34 -123.58
N LEU A 160 -2.13 -83.12 -123.79
CA LEU A 160 -3.50 -82.73 -123.40
C LEU A 160 -3.65 -82.61 -121.88
N THR A 161 -2.85 -83.34 -121.08
CA THR A 161 -2.77 -83.18 -119.62
C THR A 161 -1.94 -81.96 -119.25
N LYS A 162 -0.87 -81.62 -119.98
CA LYS A 162 -0.18 -80.33 -119.81
C LYS A 162 -1.03 -79.15 -120.27
N GLU A 163 -1.83 -79.28 -121.31
CA GLU A 163 -2.80 -78.26 -121.72
C GLU A 163 -3.94 -78.17 -120.71
N ARG A 164 -4.47 -79.30 -120.21
CA ARG A 164 -5.41 -79.33 -119.09
C ARG A 164 -4.82 -78.72 -117.82
N ASP A 165 -3.56 -78.99 -117.48
CA ASP A 165 -2.92 -78.54 -116.24
C ASP A 165 -2.34 -77.14 -116.35
N ASN A 166 -1.97 -76.70 -117.55
CA ASN A 166 -1.71 -75.29 -117.86
C ASN A 166 -3.02 -74.51 -117.91
N ALA A 167 -4.13 -75.08 -118.40
CA ALA A 167 -5.45 -74.46 -118.34
C ALA A 167 -6.04 -74.51 -116.92
N ILE A 168 -5.73 -75.50 -116.09
CA ILE A 168 -6.09 -75.53 -114.65
C ILE A 168 -5.18 -74.59 -113.86
N LYS A 169 -3.92 -74.40 -114.26
CA LYS A 169 -3.08 -73.31 -113.74
C LYS A 169 -3.55 -71.95 -114.21
N GLU A 170 -3.92 -71.76 -115.47
CA GLU A 170 -4.39 -70.49 -115.99
C GLU A 170 -5.78 -70.16 -115.45
N ILE A 171 -6.71 -71.13 -115.36
CA ILE A 171 -7.97 -71.00 -114.60
C ILE A 171 -7.68 -70.81 -113.12
N GLY A 172 -6.64 -71.43 -112.55
CA GLY A 172 -6.24 -71.31 -111.14
C GLY A 172 -5.61 -69.95 -110.80
N ASP A 173 -4.84 -69.38 -111.73
CA ASP A 173 -4.18 -68.09 -111.66
C ASP A 173 -5.19 -66.99 -112.01
N LEU A 174 -6.11 -67.21 -112.95
CA LEU A 174 -7.28 -66.37 -113.16
C LEU A 174 -8.24 -66.46 -111.96
N GLN A 175 -8.40 -67.60 -111.31
CA GLN A 175 -9.17 -67.72 -110.06
C GLN A 175 -8.43 -67.09 -108.89
N ALA A 176 -7.10 -67.14 -108.83
CA ALA A 176 -6.29 -66.45 -107.83
C ALA A 176 -6.28 -64.94 -108.07
N GLN A 177 -6.24 -64.48 -109.32
CA GLN A 177 -6.41 -63.08 -109.71
C GLN A 177 -7.85 -62.60 -109.49
N ILE A 178 -8.87 -63.40 -109.78
CA ILE A 178 -10.28 -63.10 -109.47
C ILE A 178 -10.47 -63.06 -107.96
N ASN A 179 -9.93 -64.00 -107.19
CA ASN A 179 -10.04 -64.00 -105.73
C ASN A 179 -9.21 -62.88 -105.10
N SER A 180 -8.03 -62.56 -105.61
CA SER A 180 -7.21 -61.40 -105.22
C SER A 180 -7.92 -60.09 -105.56
N THR A 181 -8.54 -59.98 -106.74
CA THR A 181 -9.34 -58.83 -107.14
C THR A 181 -10.64 -58.73 -106.34
N LYS A 182 -11.24 -59.86 -105.95
CA LYS A 182 -12.44 -59.93 -105.10
C LYS A 182 -12.12 -59.66 -103.63
N LEU A 183 -10.89 -59.96 -103.18
CA LEU A 183 -10.34 -59.52 -101.89
C LEU A 183 -9.99 -58.03 -101.91
N LYS A 184 -9.39 -57.51 -102.98
CA LYS A 184 -9.16 -56.07 -103.19
C LYS A 184 -10.48 -55.30 -103.28
N VAL A 185 -11.48 -55.82 -103.99
CA VAL A 185 -12.83 -55.22 -104.05
C VAL A 185 -13.52 -55.32 -102.70
N LYS A 186 -13.37 -56.44 -101.94
CA LYS A 186 -13.85 -56.51 -100.55
C LYS A 186 -13.19 -55.45 -99.67
N GLY A 187 -11.85 -55.39 -99.67
CA GLY A 187 -11.08 -54.38 -98.96
C GLY A 187 -11.52 -52.97 -99.33
N LEU A 188 -11.62 -52.64 -100.63
CA LEU A 188 -12.13 -51.36 -101.10
C LEU A 188 -13.59 -51.10 -100.68
N THR A 189 -14.47 -52.10 -100.61
CA THR A 189 -15.82 -51.91 -100.05
C THR A 189 -15.85 -51.75 -98.53
N GLU A 190 -14.88 -52.35 -97.83
CA GLU A 190 -14.70 -52.22 -96.39
C GLU A 190 -14.08 -50.86 -96.06
N ASP A 191 -13.09 -50.39 -96.82
CA ASP A 191 -12.56 -49.03 -96.83
C ASP A 191 -13.64 -48.01 -97.18
N ILE A 192 -14.45 -48.23 -98.22
CA ILE A 192 -15.61 -47.36 -98.53
C ILE A 192 -16.64 -47.37 -97.38
N SER A 193 -16.79 -48.48 -96.65
CA SER A 193 -17.63 -48.52 -95.45
C SER A 193 -17.00 -47.74 -94.29
N ASN A 194 -15.69 -47.85 -94.09
CA ASN A 194 -14.92 -47.17 -93.05
C ASN A 194 -14.85 -45.66 -93.30
N TYR A 195 -14.63 -45.24 -94.55
CA TYR A 195 -14.71 -43.84 -94.96
C TYR A 195 -16.14 -43.31 -94.86
N LYS A 196 -17.18 -44.13 -95.11
CA LYS A 196 -18.57 -43.72 -94.84
C LYS A 196 -18.85 -43.53 -93.35
N THR A 197 -18.42 -44.45 -92.49
CA THR A 197 -18.61 -44.30 -91.03
C THR A 197 -17.78 -43.16 -90.45
N GLU A 198 -16.58 -42.90 -90.98
CA GLU A 198 -15.77 -41.75 -90.58
C GLU A 198 -16.33 -40.43 -91.12
N VAL A 199 -16.89 -40.39 -92.34
CA VAL A 199 -17.63 -39.21 -92.85
C VAL A 199 -18.89 -38.97 -92.01
N GLU A 200 -19.64 -40.01 -91.65
CA GLU A 200 -20.82 -39.88 -90.78
C GLU A 200 -20.43 -39.35 -89.39
N ARG A 201 -19.36 -39.90 -88.81
CA ARG A 201 -18.77 -39.43 -87.54
C ARG A 201 -18.24 -38.00 -87.63
N LEU A 202 -17.59 -37.62 -88.73
CA LEU A 202 -17.11 -36.27 -88.97
C LEU A 202 -18.29 -35.30 -89.12
N ASN A 203 -19.37 -35.67 -89.83
CA ASN A 203 -20.60 -34.89 -89.91
C ASN A 203 -21.28 -34.72 -88.53
N ILE A 204 -21.30 -35.77 -87.70
CA ILE A 204 -21.75 -35.68 -86.30
C ILE A 204 -20.83 -34.75 -85.48
N SER A 205 -19.52 -34.78 -85.71
CA SER A 205 -18.57 -33.87 -85.06
C SER A 205 -18.75 -32.42 -85.55
N LEU A 206 -19.02 -32.21 -86.84
CA LEU A 206 -19.21 -30.90 -87.45
C LEU A 206 -20.51 -30.27 -86.94
N THR A 207 -21.62 -31.00 -86.95
CA THR A 207 -22.91 -30.52 -86.41
C THR A 207 -22.90 -30.30 -84.90
N ASN A 208 -22.06 -31.02 -84.15
CA ASN A 208 -21.81 -30.73 -82.73
C ASN A 208 -20.95 -29.46 -82.53
N LEU A 209 -19.93 -29.24 -83.38
CA LEU A 209 -19.14 -28.01 -83.37
C LEU A 209 -19.96 -26.78 -83.83
N GLU A 210 -20.86 -26.95 -84.80
CA GLU A 210 -21.81 -25.91 -85.22
C GLU A 210 -22.76 -25.55 -84.06
N LYS A 211 -23.27 -26.54 -83.30
CA LYS A 211 -24.04 -26.29 -82.08
C LYS A 211 -23.22 -25.55 -81.03
N GLN A 212 -22.01 -26.01 -80.71
CA GLN A 212 -21.14 -25.33 -79.75
C GLN A 212 -20.77 -23.91 -80.20
N ASN A 213 -20.57 -23.68 -81.49
CA ASN A 213 -20.31 -22.35 -82.04
C ASN A 213 -21.54 -21.45 -81.95
N ASN A 214 -22.74 -21.98 -82.24
CA ASN A 214 -24.00 -21.25 -82.08
C ASN A 214 -24.26 -20.92 -80.60
N GLU A 215 -24.06 -21.86 -79.69
CA GLU A 215 -24.14 -21.69 -78.23
C GLU A 215 -23.13 -20.64 -77.74
N LEU A 216 -21.90 -20.64 -78.27
CA LEU A 216 -20.88 -19.62 -78.02
C LEU A 216 -21.25 -18.25 -78.60
N THR A 217 -21.91 -18.17 -79.75
CA THR A 217 -22.41 -16.88 -80.26
C THR A 217 -23.52 -16.32 -79.39
N THR A 218 -24.52 -17.13 -78.99
CA THR A 218 -25.57 -16.68 -78.05
C THR A 218 -25.00 -16.31 -76.69
N PHE A 219 -24.02 -17.06 -76.18
CA PHE A 219 -23.33 -16.72 -74.92
C PHE A 219 -22.49 -15.44 -75.04
N ASN A 220 -21.89 -15.16 -76.21
CA ASN A 220 -21.18 -13.89 -76.45
C ASN A 220 -22.15 -12.71 -76.58
N GLU A 221 -23.32 -12.89 -77.20
CA GLU A 221 -24.37 -11.88 -77.26
C GLU A 221 -24.94 -11.57 -75.86
N GLU A 222 -25.26 -12.60 -75.06
CA GLU A 222 -25.68 -12.46 -73.66
C GLU A 222 -24.60 -11.77 -72.80
N ASN A 223 -23.32 -12.13 -72.97
CA ASN A 223 -22.22 -11.47 -72.27
C ASN A 223 -22.01 -10.03 -72.75
N PHE A 224 -22.17 -9.72 -74.04
CA PHE A 224 -22.08 -8.35 -74.55
C PHE A 224 -23.19 -7.48 -73.95
N ASP A 225 -24.40 -8.01 -73.87
CA ASP A 225 -25.55 -7.33 -73.28
C ASP A 225 -25.43 -7.20 -71.75
N ALA A 226 -24.81 -8.17 -71.07
CA ALA A 226 -24.41 -8.08 -69.66
C ALA A 226 -23.31 -7.02 -69.43
N VAL A 227 -22.29 -6.95 -70.29
CA VAL A 227 -21.23 -5.93 -70.24
C VAL A 227 -21.79 -4.52 -70.47
N MET A 228 -22.77 -4.37 -71.37
CA MET A 228 -23.50 -3.10 -71.53
C MET A 228 -24.27 -2.71 -70.27
N LYS A 229 -24.87 -3.66 -69.55
CA LYS A 229 -25.55 -3.42 -68.25
C LYS A 229 -24.56 -3.14 -67.11
N ILE A 230 -23.35 -3.71 -67.16
CA ILE A 230 -22.26 -3.44 -66.19
C ILE A 230 -21.65 -2.04 -66.38
N LYS A 231 -21.65 -1.49 -67.60
CA LYS A 231 -21.07 -0.16 -67.91
C LYS A 231 -21.62 1.01 -67.05
N PRO A 232 -22.94 1.21 -66.87
CA PRO A 232 -23.45 2.21 -65.92
C PRO A 232 -23.17 1.84 -64.46
N GLU A 233 -23.15 0.56 -64.12
CA GLU A 233 -22.83 0.09 -62.76
C GLU A 233 -21.37 0.41 -62.39
N ILE A 234 -20.43 0.34 -63.36
CA ILE A 234 -19.04 0.81 -63.20
C ILE A 234 -18.98 2.33 -63.04
N MET A 235 -19.79 3.13 -63.75
CA MET A 235 -19.83 4.58 -63.54
C MET A 235 -20.36 4.94 -62.14
N LYS A 236 -21.38 4.21 -61.67
CA LYS A 236 -21.92 4.31 -60.31
C LYS A 236 -20.87 3.92 -59.26
N GLN A 237 -20.24 2.75 -59.39
CA GLN A 237 -19.12 2.33 -58.53
C GLN A 237 -17.96 3.32 -58.54
N LYS A 238 -17.64 3.96 -59.68
CA LYS A 238 -16.58 4.98 -59.76
C LYS A 238 -16.95 6.25 -58.97
N LYS A 239 -18.22 6.66 -59.01
CA LYS A 239 -18.76 7.76 -58.18
C LYS A 239 -18.81 7.37 -56.70
N ASP A 240 -19.15 6.12 -56.39
CA ASP A 240 -19.17 5.60 -55.02
C ASP A 240 -17.76 5.45 -54.45
N ILE A 241 -16.76 5.08 -55.26
CA ILE A 241 -15.32 5.11 -54.91
C ILE A 241 -14.86 6.55 -54.66
N GLU A 242 -15.32 7.53 -55.43
CA GLU A 242 -15.01 8.95 -55.19
C GLU A 242 -15.64 9.44 -53.87
N ASN A 243 -16.89 9.07 -53.60
CA ASN A 243 -17.58 9.35 -52.34
C ASN A 243 -16.92 8.66 -51.15
N LEU A 244 -16.57 7.37 -51.26
CA LEU A 244 -15.80 6.61 -50.28
C LEU A 244 -14.39 7.19 -50.09
N THR A 245 -13.79 7.81 -51.10
CA THR A 245 -12.50 8.51 -50.97
C THR A 245 -12.65 9.82 -50.19
N LYS A 246 -13.71 10.59 -50.45
CA LYS A 246 -14.05 11.78 -49.63
C LYS A 246 -14.35 11.38 -48.19
N GLN A 247 -15.16 10.36 -47.97
CA GLN A 247 -15.50 9.81 -46.65
C GLN A 247 -14.29 9.17 -45.95
N LYS A 248 -13.36 8.56 -46.69
CA LYS A 248 -12.07 8.07 -46.17
C LYS A 248 -11.17 9.24 -45.73
N ASN A 249 -11.12 10.32 -46.51
CA ASN A 249 -10.36 11.52 -46.14
C ASN A 249 -10.97 12.24 -44.92
N GLU A 250 -12.30 12.24 -44.80
CA GLU A 250 -13.01 12.72 -43.61
C GLU A 250 -12.83 11.78 -42.41
N MET A 251 -12.78 10.46 -42.61
CA MET A 251 -12.36 9.50 -41.59
C MET A 251 -10.89 9.66 -41.20
N ILE A 252 -10.00 10.07 -42.10
CA ILE A 252 -8.61 10.42 -41.76
C ILE A 252 -8.56 11.72 -40.95
N ARG A 253 -9.35 12.74 -41.33
CA ARG A 253 -9.44 14.01 -40.60
C ARG A 253 -9.98 13.81 -39.18
N THR A 254 -11.07 13.05 -39.03
CA THR A 254 -11.64 12.69 -37.72
C THR A 254 -10.78 11.68 -36.95
N LYS A 255 -10.02 10.80 -37.61
CA LYS A 255 -8.99 9.95 -36.95
C LYS A 255 -7.82 10.78 -36.44
N ASN A 256 -7.42 11.83 -37.14
CA ASN A 256 -6.38 12.75 -36.68
C ASN A 256 -6.89 13.67 -35.56
N GLN A 257 -8.14 14.15 -35.62
CA GLN A 257 -8.79 14.81 -34.47
C GLN A 257 -8.91 13.86 -33.27
N LYS A 258 -9.29 12.59 -33.47
CA LYS A 258 -9.30 11.56 -32.41
C LYS A 258 -7.90 11.25 -31.89
N LYS A 259 -6.84 11.35 -32.70
CA LYS A 259 -5.45 11.31 -32.22
C LYS A 259 -5.11 12.52 -31.36
N GLN A 260 -5.48 13.73 -31.79
CA GLN A 260 -5.29 14.97 -31.03
C GLN A 260 -5.95 14.83 -29.64
N ILE A 261 -7.25 14.53 -29.64
CA ILE A 261 -8.05 14.27 -28.43
C ILE A 261 -7.46 13.13 -27.60
N HIS A 262 -6.90 12.09 -28.21
CA HIS A 262 -6.23 11.00 -27.50
C HIS A 262 -4.89 11.43 -26.87
N TYR A 263 -4.12 12.33 -27.48
CA TYR A 263 -2.94 12.95 -26.86
C TYR A 263 -3.34 13.92 -25.74
N ASP A 264 -4.38 14.73 -25.94
CA ASP A 264 -4.93 15.63 -24.91
C ASP A 264 -5.47 14.81 -23.72
N VAL A 265 -6.18 13.70 -23.99
CA VAL A 265 -6.62 12.74 -22.98
C VAL A 265 -5.44 12.02 -22.33
N LEU A 266 -4.35 11.68 -23.02
CA LEU A 266 -3.14 11.14 -22.38
C LEU A 266 -2.45 12.17 -21.49
N SER A 267 -2.40 13.43 -21.91
CA SER A 267 -1.85 14.54 -21.13
C SER A 267 -2.69 14.76 -19.86
N ASN A 268 -4.01 14.84 -20.01
CA ASN A 268 -4.96 14.94 -18.90
C ASN A 268 -4.97 13.69 -18.02
N LEU A 269 -4.75 12.48 -18.56
CA LEU A 269 -4.53 11.26 -17.77
C LEU A 269 -3.17 11.27 -17.06
N GLY A 270 -2.16 11.96 -17.58
CA GLY A 270 -0.91 12.26 -16.89
C GLY A 270 -1.14 13.17 -15.68
N VAL A 271 -1.83 14.28 -15.87
CA VAL A 271 -2.25 15.20 -14.79
C VAL A 271 -3.11 14.47 -13.76
N LEU A 272 -4.18 13.79 -14.18
CA LEU A 272 -5.06 12.99 -13.31
C LEU A 272 -4.31 11.84 -12.62
N ARG A 273 -3.27 11.26 -13.23
CA ARG A 273 -2.41 10.26 -12.59
C ARG A 273 -1.58 10.87 -11.47
N ASP A 274 -0.99 12.05 -11.68
CA ASP A 274 -0.19 12.71 -10.65
C ASP A 274 -1.05 13.39 -9.58
N GLU A 275 -2.26 13.88 -9.92
CA GLU A 275 -3.30 14.23 -8.96
C GLU A 275 -3.78 13.02 -8.16
N SER A 276 -4.03 11.88 -8.83
CA SER A 276 -4.39 10.61 -8.17
C SER A 276 -3.25 10.09 -7.28
N LYS A 277 -1.99 10.31 -7.66
CA LYS A 277 -0.81 10.01 -6.83
C LYS A 277 -0.74 10.95 -5.61
N LEU A 278 -0.92 12.25 -5.79
CA LEU A 278 -1.04 13.22 -4.70
C LEU A 278 -2.24 12.94 -3.79
N LEU A 279 -3.36 12.46 -4.35
CA LEU A 279 -4.54 12.05 -3.61
C LEU A 279 -4.29 10.74 -2.85
N LYS A 280 -3.59 9.77 -3.45
CA LYS A 280 -3.15 8.53 -2.82
C LYS A 280 -2.13 8.77 -1.71
N ASP A 281 -1.28 9.78 -1.84
CA ASP A 281 -0.38 10.24 -0.76
C ASP A 281 -1.14 10.98 0.35
N LYS A 282 -2.14 11.83 0.01
CA LYS A 282 -3.06 12.44 0.98
C LYS A 282 -3.88 11.38 1.72
N ILE A 283 -4.38 10.36 1.01
CA ILE A 283 -5.10 9.21 1.57
C ILE A 283 -4.16 8.37 2.43
N SER A 284 -2.91 8.12 2.01
CA SER A 284 -1.93 7.37 2.80
C SER A 284 -1.54 8.12 4.08
N LYS A 285 -1.39 9.45 4.02
CA LYS A 285 -1.18 10.30 5.21
C LYS A 285 -2.41 10.30 6.12
N ARG A 286 -3.62 10.40 5.56
CA ARG A 286 -4.89 10.24 6.32
C ARG A 286 -5.03 8.85 6.92
N ALA A 287 -4.59 7.79 6.25
CA ALA A 287 -4.66 6.41 6.73
C ALA A 287 -3.64 6.14 7.84
N ARG A 288 -2.43 6.71 7.77
CA ARG A 288 -1.48 6.73 8.90
C ARG A 288 -2.05 7.47 10.09
N TYR A 289 -2.55 8.69 9.91
CA TYR A 289 -3.20 9.47 10.97
C TYR A 289 -4.45 8.79 11.53
N HIS A 290 -5.25 8.11 10.70
CA HIS A 290 -6.39 7.31 11.13
C HIS A 290 -5.96 6.05 11.88
N ASN A 291 -4.84 5.42 11.54
CA ASN A 291 -4.28 4.31 12.31
C ASN A 291 -3.66 4.79 13.64
N GLU A 292 -2.97 5.92 13.66
CA GLU A 292 -2.50 6.58 14.88
C GLU A 292 -3.67 6.95 15.82
N LEU A 293 -4.75 7.51 15.26
CA LEU A 293 -6.01 7.72 15.97
C LEU A 293 -6.64 6.41 16.43
N ARG A 294 -6.67 5.37 15.59
CA ARG A 294 -7.25 4.06 15.94
C ARG A 294 -6.46 3.36 17.04
N THR A 295 -5.13 3.46 17.05
CA THR A 295 -4.29 2.99 18.17
C THR A 295 -4.50 3.88 19.41
N SER A 296 -4.64 5.20 19.26
CA SER A 296 -4.98 6.08 20.40
C SER A 296 -6.36 5.79 20.99
N VAL A 297 -7.34 5.42 20.14
CA VAL A 297 -8.68 4.98 20.54
C VAL A 297 -8.62 3.60 21.17
N PHE A 298 -7.97 2.61 20.55
CA PHE A 298 -7.79 1.27 21.10
C PHE A 298 -7.12 1.32 22.49
N ASN A 299 -6.02 2.05 22.64
CA ASN A 299 -5.35 2.21 23.93
C ASN A 299 -6.25 2.93 24.96
N LYS A 300 -7.16 3.83 24.53
CA LYS A 300 -8.17 4.44 25.41
C LYS A 300 -9.32 3.48 25.74
N GLU A 301 -9.75 2.65 24.81
CA GLU A 301 -10.76 1.61 25.01
C GLU A 301 -10.23 0.52 25.96
N GLU A 302 -8.96 0.13 25.83
CA GLU A 302 -8.23 -0.72 26.76
C GLU A 302 -8.15 -0.09 28.15
N ASN A 303 -7.71 1.17 28.27
CA ASN A 303 -7.72 1.90 29.55
C ASN A 303 -9.15 2.06 30.13
N VAL A 304 -10.18 2.23 29.29
CA VAL A 304 -11.58 2.30 29.73
C VAL A 304 -12.11 0.92 30.13
N ALA A 305 -11.67 -0.17 29.50
CA ALA A 305 -11.99 -1.53 29.92
C ALA A 305 -11.32 -1.86 31.26
N ASP A 306 -10.08 -1.41 31.46
CA ASP A 306 -9.33 -1.58 32.70
C ASP A 306 -9.92 -0.73 33.85
N ILE A 307 -10.39 0.49 33.54
CA ILE A 307 -11.16 1.34 34.48
C ILE A 307 -12.55 0.73 34.76
N LYS A 308 -13.26 0.21 33.75
CA LYS A 308 -14.52 -0.51 33.94
C LYS A 308 -14.32 -1.72 34.84
N LYS A 309 -13.33 -2.57 34.59
CA LYS A 309 -13.00 -3.72 35.43
C LYS A 309 -12.73 -3.31 36.88
N LYS A 310 -11.99 -2.22 37.11
CA LYS A 310 -11.77 -1.65 38.45
C LYS A 310 -13.05 -1.07 39.08
N ILE A 311 -13.96 -0.51 38.28
CA ILE A 311 -15.29 -0.08 38.73
C ILE A 311 -16.14 -1.31 39.08
N ASP A 312 -16.16 -2.35 38.27
CA ASP A 312 -16.90 -3.59 38.49
C ASP A 312 -16.36 -4.31 39.74
N GLU A 313 -15.04 -4.38 39.93
CA GLU A 313 -14.39 -4.88 41.16
C GLU A 313 -14.86 -4.09 42.39
N ARG A 314 -14.90 -2.75 42.32
CA ARG A 314 -15.42 -1.89 43.40
C ARG A 314 -16.94 -1.96 43.56
N CYS A 315 -17.71 -2.19 42.51
CA CYS A 315 -19.16 -2.40 42.58
C CYS A 315 -19.48 -3.74 43.24
N ASN A 316 -18.74 -4.81 42.92
CA ASN A 316 -18.81 -6.10 43.62
C ASN A 316 -18.40 -5.97 45.09
N GLU A 317 -17.41 -5.14 45.42
CA GLU A 317 -16.99 -4.85 46.80
C GLU A 317 -18.06 -4.04 47.55
N ILE A 318 -18.65 -3.01 46.92
CA ILE A 318 -19.81 -2.27 47.43
C ILE A 318 -21.05 -3.17 47.58
N GLU A 319 -21.23 -4.17 46.71
CA GLU A 319 -22.34 -5.11 46.79
C GLU A 319 -22.14 -6.15 47.90
N LYS A 320 -20.92 -6.62 48.13
CA LYS A 320 -20.56 -7.38 49.34
C LYS A 320 -20.83 -6.55 50.60
N LEU A 321 -20.33 -5.32 50.67
CA LEU A 321 -20.59 -4.39 51.78
C LEU A 321 -22.08 -4.07 51.94
N LYS A 322 -22.87 -3.98 50.86
CA LYS A 322 -24.34 -3.86 50.93
C LYS A 322 -25.02 -5.13 51.42
N ASN A 323 -24.49 -6.30 51.13
CA ASN A 323 -25.05 -7.57 51.60
C ASN A 323 -24.66 -7.86 53.06
N GLU A 324 -23.49 -7.40 53.51
CA GLU A 324 -23.08 -7.32 54.92
C GLU A 324 -23.88 -6.25 55.68
N LEU A 325 -24.16 -5.10 55.05
CA LEU A 325 -25.08 -4.10 55.61
C LEU A 325 -26.50 -4.66 55.70
N LYS A 326 -26.98 -5.41 54.71
CA LYS A 326 -28.28 -6.11 54.77
C LYS A 326 -28.30 -7.23 55.80
N SER A 327 -27.20 -7.95 56.05
CA SER A 327 -27.16 -9.00 57.07
C SER A 327 -27.10 -8.42 58.49
N THR A 328 -26.39 -7.30 58.68
CA THR A 328 -26.40 -6.54 59.94
C THR A 328 -27.69 -5.75 60.17
N GLN A 329 -28.31 -5.21 59.11
CA GLN A 329 -29.69 -4.69 59.18
C GLN A 329 -30.67 -5.81 59.49
N LYS A 330 -30.59 -6.98 58.86
CA LYS A 330 -31.42 -8.14 59.22
C LYS A 330 -31.20 -8.60 60.66
N LEU A 331 -29.96 -8.64 61.16
CA LEU A 331 -29.70 -8.91 62.58
C LEU A 331 -30.33 -7.83 63.47
N SER A 332 -30.23 -6.55 63.09
CA SER A 332 -30.88 -5.45 63.83
C SER A 332 -32.41 -5.50 63.76
N GLU A 333 -32.98 -5.94 62.64
CA GLU A 333 -34.41 -6.16 62.42
C GLU A 333 -34.88 -7.42 63.15
N ASP A 334 -34.07 -8.48 63.24
CA ASP A 334 -34.34 -9.70 64.01
C ASP A 334 -34.24 -9.42 65.52
N PHE A 335 -33.28 -8.61 65.97
CA PHE A 335 -33.19 -8.18 67.36
C PHE A 335 -34.32 -7.22 67.74
N ARG A 336 -34.67 -6.30 66.85
CA ARG A 336 -35.83 -5.41 67.03
C ARG A 336 -37.15 -6.19 66.96
N ALA A 337 -37.28 -7.14 66.05
CA ALA A 337 -38.44 -8.02 65.97
C ALA A 337 -38.53 -8.91 67.20
N LYS A 338 -37.42 -9.40 67.78
CA LYS A 338 -37.43 -10.12 69.08
C LYS A 338 -37.80 -9.20 70.25
N TYR A 339 -37.36 -7.94 70.24
CA TYR A 339 -37.75 -6.95 71.24
C TYR A 339 -39.25 -6.63 71.14
N ASP A 340 -39.72 -6.33 69.94
CA ASP A 340 -41.13 -6.07 69.65
C ASP A 340 -41.99 -7.33 69.84
N GLU A 341 -41.46 -8.54 69.61
CA GLU A 341 -42.10 -9.84 69.90
C GLU A 341 -42.16 -10.12 71.41
N ILE A 342 -41.18 -9.71 72.20
CA ILE A 342 -41.27 -9.76 73.68
C ILE A 342 -42.34 -8.77 74.18
N VAL A 343 -42.41 -7.56 73.62
CA VAL A 343 -43.45 -6.56 73.93
C VAL A 343 -44.84 -7.00 73.44
N GLN A 344 -44.91 -7.68 72.29
CA GLN A 344 -46.16 -8.10 71.66
C GLN A 344 -46.65 -9.44 72.21
N THR A 345 -45.78 -10.39 72.58
CA THR A 345 -46.18 -11.58 73.36
C THR A 345 -46.65 -11.19 74.75
N SER A 346 -46.09 -10.15 75.37
CA SER A 346 -46.62 -9.56 76.62
C SER A 346 -48.08 -9.09 76.46
N LYS A 347 -48.43 -8.49 75.31
CA LYS A 347 -49.82 -8.07 74.99
C LYS A 347 -50.71 -9.25 74.55
N GLU A 348 -50.21 -10.12 73.69
CA GLU A 348 -50.95 -11.27 73.15
C GLU A 348 -51.20 -12.36 74.19
N LEU A 349 -50.39 -12.48 75.24
CA LEU A 349 -50.73 -13.32 76.40
C LEU A 349 -51.99 -12.80 77.12
N SER A 350 -52.28 -11.49 76.99
CA SER A 350 -53.52 -10.87 77.42
C SER A 350 -54.68 -11.10 76.43
N GLU A 351 -54.43 -10.98 75.11
CA GLU A 351 -55.50 -11.07 74.10
C GLU A 351 -55.85 -12.49 73.63
N LYS A 352 -54.90 -13.43 73.56
CA LYS A 352 -55.18 -14.85 73.22
C LYS A 352 -56.00 -15.55 74.33
N LYS A 353 -55.95 -15.01 75.55
CA LYS A 353 -56.85 -15.33 76.69
C LYS A 353 -58.32 -14.96 76.42
N LEU A 354 -58.54 -14.03 75.48
CA LEU A 354 -59.84 -13.52 75.06
C LEU A 354 -60.34 -14.18 73.76
N GLN A 355 -59.53 -14.16 72.69
CA GLN A 355 -59.98 -14.56 71.33
C GLN A 355 -60.11 -16.07 71.08
N SER A 356 -59.44 -16.92 71.86
CA SER A 356 -59.58 -18.40 71.77
C SER A 356 -61.03 -18.89 72.02
N ARG A 357 -61.93 -17.98 72.44
CA ARG A 357 -63.34 -18.23 72.71
C ARG A 357 -64.26 -18.12 71.48
N GLN A 358 -63.76 -17.71 70.30
CA GLN A 358 -64.64 -17.31 69.17
C GLN A 358 -64.47 -18.09 67.84
N VAL A 359 -63.26 -18.25 67.30
CA VAL A 359 -63.06 -18.48 65.84
C VAL A 359 -63.33 -19.92 65.34
N VAL A 360 -63.49 -20.91 66.21
CA VAL A 360 -63.69 -22.34 65.86
C VAL A 360 -64.94 -22.62 64.98
N ARG A 361 -65.85 -21.66 64.79
CA ARG A 361 -67.24 -21.90 64.36
C ARG A 361 -67.57 -21.78 62.86
N GLN A 362 -66.73 -21.22 61.98
CA GLN A 362 -67.23 -20.74 60.66
C GLN A 362 -66.60 -21.29 59.36
N LEU A 363 -65.30 -21.54 59.26
CA LEU A 363 -64.59 -21.56 57.95
C LEU A 363 -64.69 -22.85 57.10
N ARG A 364 -65.68 -23.73 57.29
CA ARG A 364 -65.75 -25.05 56.60
C ARG A 364 -66.55 -25.10 55.28
N SER A 365 -67.24 -24.03 54.86
CA SER A 365 -68.42 -24.20 53.97
C SER A 365 -68.26 -23.90 52.47
N ASN A 366 -67.22 -23.18 52.00
CA ASN A 366 -67.36 -22.37 50.76
C ASN A 366 -66.56 -22.83 49.51
N LEU A 367 -65.77 -23.90 49.55
CA LEU A 367 -64.70 -24.13 48.55
C LEU A 367 -65.14 -24.80 47.22
N VAL A 368 -66.26 -25.52 47.19
CA VAL A 368 -66.48 -26.62 46.22
C VAL A 368 -66.90 -26.17 44.80
N ASN A 369 -67.47 -24.99 44.63
CA ASN A 369 -68.38 -24.73 43.49
C ASN A 369 -67.72 -24.26 42.15
N LEU A 370 -66.42 -23.99 42.09
CA LEU A 370 -65.83 -23.25 40.94
C LEU A 370 -65.25 -24.08 39.79
N GLN A 371 -65.13 -25.41 39.91
CA GLN A 371 -64.16 -26.18 39.11
C GLN A 371 -64.68 -26.75 37.76
N PHE A 372 -65.98 -26.63 37.45
CA PHE A 372 -66.62 -27.48 36.41
C PHE A 372 -66.81 -26.85 35.01
N SER A 373 -66.58 -25.54 34.84
CA SER A 373 -67.04 -24.81 33.63
C SER A 373 -66.09 -24.84 32.41
N LEU A 374 -64.82 -25.20 32.59
CA LEU A 374 -63.75 -24.89 31.62
C LEU A 374 -63.56 -25.87 30.45
N ALA A 375 -64.15 -27.07 30.50
CA ALA A 375 -63.69 -28.21 29.69
C ALA A 375 -64.39 -28.43 28.33
N LYS A 376 -65.27 -27.51 27.86
CA LYS A 376 -66.17 -27.78 26.71
C LYS A 376 -65.71 -27.24 25.35
N SER A 377 -64.73 -26.32 25.28
CA SER A 377 -64.56 -25.46 24.10
C SER A 377 -63.62 -25.96 22.99
N ASP A 378 -62.75 -26.94 23.24
CA ASP A 378 -61.54 -27.13 22.42
C ASP A 378 -61.68 -28.14 21.24
N ASN A 379 -62.81 -28.83 21.07
CA ASN A 379 -62.83 -30.10 20.32
C ASN A 379 -63.38 -30.03 18.88
N GLU A 380 -63.86 -28.87 18.40
CA GLU A 380 -64.61 -28.78 17.12
C GLU A 380 -63.79 -28.33 15.90
N THR A 381 -62.62 -27.71 16.09
CA THR A 381 -61.83 -27.08 15.01
C THR A 381 -60.93 -28.03 14.21
N SER A 382 -60.86 -29.31 14.57
CA SER A 382 -59.75 -30.21 14.14
C SER A 382 -60.02 -31.08 12.90
N GLN A 383 -61.23 -31.11 12.34
CA GLN A 383 -61.60 -32.12 11.32
C GLN A 383 -61.50 -31.69 9.84
N GLN A 384 -61.64 -30.40 9.49
CA GLN A 384 -61.86 -30.00 8.08
C GLN A 384 -60.60 -29.96 7.18
N ILE A 385 -59.40 -29.97 7.74
CA ILE A 385 -58.14 -29.72 6.99
C ILE A 385 -57.65 -30.95 6.18
N ARG A 386 -58.21 -32.15 6.38
CA ARG A 386 -57.65 -33.41 5.86
C ARG A 386 -58.10 -33.85 4.46
N HIS A 387 -58.99 -33.12 3.77
CA HIS A 387 -59.72 -33.69 2.63
C HIS A 387 -59.25 -33.31 1.21
N ILE A 388 -58.27 -32.39 1.07
CA ILE A 388 -57.89 -31.79 -0.23
C ILE A 388 -56.60 -32.42 -0.84
N THR A 389 -55.86 -33.21 -0.07
CA THR A 389 -54.47 -33.60 -0.35
C THR A 389 -54.29 -34.83 -1.27
N THR A 390 -55.32 -35.25 -2.02
CA THR A 390 -55.41 -36.66 -2.51
C THR A 390 -55.84 -36.86 -3.97
N THR A 391 -55.73 -35.86 -4.86
CA THR A 391 -56.25 -35.98 -6.25
C THR A 391 -55.40 -35.36 -7.38
N LYS A 392 -54.13 -34.97 -7.13
CA LYS A 392 -53.24 -34.38 -8.17
C LYS A 392 -51.78 -34.86 -8.18
N ILE A 393 -51.46 -35.97 -7.51
CA ILE A 393 -50.11 -36.57 -7.50
C ILE A 393 -50.03 -37.84 -8.37
N ASP A 394 -51.16 -38.45 -8.71
CA ASP A 394 -51.17 -39.72 -9.44
C ASP A 394 -50.90 -39.58 -10.94
N LEU A 395 -49.86 -40.30 -11.39
CA LEU A 395 -49.70 -40.83 -12.76
C LEU A 395 -49.66 -39.75 -13.87
N SER A 396 -48.56 -39.00 -14.05
CA SER A 396 -47.15 -39.43 -13.99
C SER A 396 -46.83 -40.58 -14.96
N ILE A 397 -47.37 -40.50 -16.19
CA ILE A 397 -47.01 -41.36 -17.33
C ILE A 397 -46.99 -40.47 -18.59
N GLN A 398 -45.88 -40.04 -19.19
CA GLN A 398 -44.45 -40.21 -18.91
C GLN A 398 -43.89 -41.64 -18.74
N LYS A 399 -44.33 -42.58 -19.59
CA LYS A 399 -43.45 -43.63 -20.17
C LYS A 399 -44.13 -44.50 -21.22
N LYS A 400 -43.69 -44.33 -22.48
CA LYS A 400 -43.32 -45.35 -23.49
C LYS A 400 -43.12 -44.59 -24.81
N HIS A 401 -41.88 -44.25 -25.21
CA HIS A 401 -40.81 -45.12 -25.74
C HIS A 401 -41.23 -45.92 -26.97
N GLY A 402 -40.38 -45.92 -28.00
CA GLY A 402 -40.40 -46.95 -29.05
C GLY A 402 -40.14 -46.43 -30.46
N GLN A 403 -38.86 -46.17 -30.76
CA GLN A 403 -38.13 -46.50 -32.00
C GLN A 403 -38.78 -46.30 -33.39
N GLU A 404 -37.97 -45.74 -34.30
CA GLU A 404 -37.51 -46.37 -35.56
C GLU A 404 -38.32 -47.61 -36.05
N ALA A 405 -38.70 -47.74 -37.33
CA ALA A 405 -37.93 -47.35 -38.50
C ALA A 405 -38.75 -47.38 -39.83
N VAL A 406 -38.42 -46.43 -40.73
CA VAL A 406 -37.99 -46.68 -42.13
C VAL A 406 -38.95 -47.32 -43.18
N LYS A 407 -38.91 -46.71 -44.39
CA LYS A 407 -39.25 -47.21 -45.77
C LYS A 407 -40.68 -47.08 -46.35
N GLN A 408 -40.72 -46.44 -47.53
CA GLN A 408 -41.27 -46.86 -48.84
C GLN A 408 -42.69 -47.48 -48.87
N LYS A 409 -43.60 -47.06 -49.76
CA LYS A 409 -43.45 -47.00 -51.24
C LYS A 409 -44.28 -45.85 -51.87
N GLU A 410 -43.82 -45.27 -52.99
CA GLU A 410 -44.32 -45.45 -54.39
C GLU A 410 -45.84 -45.27 -54.60
N GLU A 411 -46.22 -44.48 -55.61
CA GLU A 411 -47.18 -44.77 -56.70
C GLU A 411 -47.77 -43.45 -57.32
N ILE A 412 -48.19 -43.36 -58.60
CA ILE A 412 -47.68 -43.97 -59.85
C ILE A 412 -48.24 -43.20 -61.09
N MET A 413 -47.46 -43.14 -62.19
CA MET A 413 -47.89 -43.31 -63.61
C MET A 413 -49.00 -42.42 -64.28
N ASN A 414 -48.64 -41.78 -65.41
CA ASN A 414 -49.15 -41.99 -66.80
C ASN A 414 -49.93 -40.91 -67.65
N GLN A 415 -49.68 -41.01 -68.98
CA GLN A 415 -50.52 -40.73 -70.19
C GLN A 415 -50.72 -39.28 -70.78
N ALA A 416 -50.85 -39.02 -72.12
CA ALA A 416 -50.54 -39.79 -73.38
C ALA A 416 -50.81 -39.04 -74.77
N VAL A 417 -50.33 -39.64 -75.92
CA VAL A 417 -50.85 -39.64 -77.37
C VAL A 417 -50.47 -38.48 -78.40
N THR A 418 -50.69 -38.55 -79.76
CA THR A 418 -49.83 -39.10 -80.89
C THR A 418 -49.80 -38.27 -82.25
N LEU A 419 -49.79 -38.87 -83.48
CA LEU A 419 -49.02 -38.42 -84.70
C LEU A 419 -49.48 -39.04 -86.09
N LYS A 420 -49.30 -38.43 -87.32
CA LYS A 420 -49.54 -39.06 -88.71
C LYS A 420 -49.01 -38.39 -90.08
N SER A 421 -49.16 -38.98 -91.33
CA SER A 421 -48.28 -38.92 -92.64
C SER A 421 -48.76 -39.41 -94.14
N GLU A 422 -47.97 -39.39 -95.35
CA GLU A 422 -47.95 -40.05 -96.83
C GLU A 422 -47.81 -39.24 -98.28
N THR A 423 -47.67 -39.53 -99.68
CA THR A 423 -47.79 -40.60 -100.89
C THR A 423 -47.08 -40.33 -102.39
N LYS A 424 -47.22 -41.07 -103.62
CA LYS A 424 -46.39 -41.06 -105.02
C LYS A 424 -46.89 -41.65 -106.51
N GLY A 425 -46.29 -41.45 -107.80
CA GLY A 425 -46.45 -42.24 -109.19
C GLY A 425 -46.10 -41.78 -110.78
N THR A 426 -46.06 -42.63 -111.94
CA THR A 426 -46.25 -42.48 -113.56
C THR A 426 -45.19 -42.66 -114.85
N LYS A 427 -45.51 -43.09 -116.21
CA LYS A 427 -44.72 -43.00 -117.63
C LYS A 427 -45.03 -43.79 -119.10
N TYR A 428 -44.60 -43.34 -120.39
CA TYR A 428 -44.03 -43.94 -121.79
C TYR A 428 -44.70 -44.56 -123.22
N ARG A 429 -44.17 -44.40 -124.58
CA ARG A 429 -44.12 -45.32 -125.94
C ARG A 429 -44.20 -44.86 -127.57
N LEU A 430 -43.73 -45.58 -128.73
CA LEU A 430 -44.11 -45.77 -130.31
C LEU A 430 -43.25 -45.52 -131.76
N GLN A 431 -43.38 -46.18 -133.05
CA GLN A 431 -42.67 -45.97 -134.50
C GLN A 431 -42.90 -46.81 -135.98
N LEU A 432 -42.49 -46.41 -137.32
CA LEU A 432 -41.96 -47.13 -138.70
C LEU A 432 -42.59 -47.25 -140.29
N MET A 433 -41.87 -47.31 -141.56
CA MET A 433 -42.20 -47.85 -143.08
C MET A 433 -41.35 -47.59 -144.54
N LYS A 434 -41.56 -48.16 -145.86
CA LYS A 434 -40.87 -48.01 -147.35
C LYS A 434 -41.42 -48.76 -148.76
N GLU A 435 -41.07 -48.91 -150.17
CA GLU A 435 -40.20 -48.48 -151.49
C GLU A 435 -40.26 -49.29 -153.00
N LYS A 436 -40.00 -48.84 -154.37
CA LYS A 436 -39.52 -49.51 -155.82
C LYS A 436 -39.89 -48.90 -157.36
N ILE A 437 -39.63 -49.19 -158.77
CA ILE A 437 -38.68 -49.77 -159.96
C ILE A 437 -39.04 -49.62 -161.64
N LEU A 438 -38.22 -49.78 -162.83
CA LEU A 438 -38.54 -49.74 -164.44
C LEU A 438 -37.53 -50.20 -165.75
N ASN A 439 -37.78 -50.07 -167.18
CA ASN A 439 -36.99 -50.51 -168.55
C ASN A 439 -37.37 -49.90 -170.10
N LEU A 440 -37.03 -50.08 -171.51
CA LEU A 440 -36.22 -50.80 -172.72
C LEU A 440 -36.36 -50.31 -174.37
N PHE A 441 -35.49 -50.52 -175.52
CA PHE A 441 -35.69 -50.69 -177.14
C PHE A 441 -34.58 -50.41 -178.42
N GLN A 442 -34.73 -50.63 -179.84
CA GLN A 442 -33.71 -50.63 -181.12
C GLN A 442 -34.09 -50.64 -182.79
N GLU A 443 -33.29 -50.23 -183.93
CA GLU A 443 -33.33 -50.55 -185.53
C GLU A 443 -32.37 -49.86 -186.77
N ILE A 444 -32.11 -50.32 -188.12
CA ILE A 444 -31.43 -49.64 -189.47
C ILE A 444 -31.06 -50.35 -190.97
N ASP A 445 -30.92 -49.74 -192.28
CA ASP A 445 -30.29 -50.29 -193.67
C ASP A 445 -29.64 -49.54 -195.07
N LEU A 446 -30.14 -49.54 -196.42
CA LEU A 446 -29.53 -49.82 -197.89
C LEU A 446 -29.04 -48.84 -199.19
N LYS A 447 -29.20 -49.22 -200.56
CA LYS A 447 -28.63 -48.96 -202.03
C LYS A 447 -27.19 -48.43 -202.30
N ARG A 448 -26.22 -49.33 -202.50
CA ARG A 448 -24.86 -49.10 -202.00
C ARG A 448 -23.69 -48.79 -202.99
N SER A 449 -23.48 -49.47 -204.13
CA SER A 449 -22.12 -49.62 -204.72
C SER A 449 -21.37 -48.41 -205.34
N GLU A 450 -21.79 -47.75 -206.43
CA GLU A 450 -21.00 -46.58 -206.93
C GLU A 450 -21.13 -45.36 -206.02
N LYS A 451 -22.28 -45.28 -205.33
CA LYS A 451 -22.44 -44.50 -204.11
C LYS A 451 -21.29 -44.80 -203.14
N TYR A 452 -20.88 -46.05 -202.93
CA TYR A 452 -19.69 -46.42 -202.15
C TYR A 452 -18.35 -45.98 -202.76
N GLN A 453 -18.17 -45.66 -204.04
CA GLN A 453 -16.86 -45.18 -204.54
C GLN A 453 -16.67 -43.67 -204.34
N MET A 454 -17.70 -42.85 -204.65
CA MET A 454 -17.64 -41.42 -204.32
C MET A 454 -17.91 -41.18 -202.83
N LEU A 455 -18.72 -42.01 -202.15
CA LEU A 455 -18.60 -42.12 -200.71
C LEU A 455 -17.18 -42.54 -200.35
N ALA A 456 -16.53 -43.56 -200.90
CA ALA A 456 -15.19 -43.97 -200.42
C ALA A 456 -14.17 -42.83 -200.42
N LYS A 457 -14.15 -41.91 -201.40
CA LYS A 457 -13.27 -40.73 -201.32
C LYS A 457 -13.73 -39.69 -200.28
N ILE A 458 -15.04 -39.40 -200.22
CA ILE A 458 -15.62 -38.47 -199.22
C ILE A 458 -15.52 -39.07 -197.79
N GLN A 459 -15.60 -40.37 -197.68
CA GLN A 459 -15.55 -41.20 -196.48
C GLN A 459 -14.11 -41.36 -196.05
N MET A 460 -13.13 -41.62 -196.94
CA MET A 460 -11.71 -41.57 -196.56
C MET A 460 -11.28 -40.19 -196.04
N THR A 461 -11.82 -39.09 -196.60
CA THR A 461 -11.57 -37.75 -196.04
C THR A 461 -12.35 -37.49 -194.75
N LYS A 462 -13.58 -37.97 -194.63
CA LYS A 462 -14.40 -37.87 -193.40
C LYS A 462 -13.88 -38.75 -192.26
N ASP A 463 -13.39 -39.95 -192.57
CA ASP A 463 -12.70 -40.90 -191.70
C ASP A 463 -11.36 -40.31 -191.29
N SER A 464 -10.60 -39.70 -192.20
CA SER A 464 -9.38 -38.97 -191.83
C SER A 464 -9.70 -37.83 -190.86
N ILE A 465 -10.77 -37.07 -191.08
CA ILE A 465 -11.23 -36.01 -190.16
C ILE A 465 -11.69 -36.61 -188.81
N VAL A 466 -12.42 -37.73 -188.82
CA VAL A 466 -12.85 -38.44 -187.60
C VAL A 466 -11.66 -38.99 -186.83
N ILE A 467 -10.69 -39.62 -187.49
CA ILE A 467 -9.45 -40.12 -186.87
C ILE A 467 -8.65 -38.95 -186.26
N THR A 468 -8.51 -37.82 -186.95
CA THR A 468 -7.86 -36.62 -186.38
C THR A 468 -8.66 -36.04 -185.21
N ASN A 469 -9.99 -36.10 -185.26
CA ASN A 469 -10.86 -35.63 -184.17
C ASN A 469 -10.82 -36.56 -182.95
N ASP A 470 -10.79 -37.87 -183.14
CA ASP A 470 -10.62 -38.87 -182.08
C ASP A 470 -9.22 -38.80 -181.47
N GLN A 471 -8.18 -38.56 -182.27
CA GLN A 471 -6.83 -38.26 -181.76
C GLN A 471 -6.82 -36.97 -180.92
N ASN A 472 -7.50 -35.90 -181.37
CA ASN A 472 -7.65 -34.67 -180.58
C ASN A 472 -8.46 -34.90 -179.29
N LEU A 473 -9.49 -35.74 -179.30
CA LEU A 473 -10.25 -36.12 -178.11
C LEU A 473 -9.39 -36.92 -177.12
N GLN A 474 -8.63 -37.90 -177.60
CA GLN A 474 -7.69 -38.68 -176.78
C GLN A 474 -6.59 -37.78 -176.19
N HIS A 475 -6.04 -36.83 -176.96
CA HIS A 475 -5.07 -35.87 -176.44
C HIS A 475 -5.69 -34.90 -175.41
N LEU A 476 -6.95 -34.49 -175.58
CA LEU A 476 -7.69 -33.70 -174.58
C LEU A 476 -8.00 -34.49 -173.30
N GLU A 477 -8.24 -35.80 -173.41
CA GLU A 477 -8.49 -36.67 -172.26
C GLU A 477 -7.19 -36.94 -171.47
N VAL A 478 -6.08 -37.20 -172.18
CA VAL A 478 -4.74 -37.30 -171.59
C VAL A 478 -4.31 -35.97 -170.93
N LEU A 479 -4.62 -34.82 -171.55
CA LEU A 479 -4.34 -33.50 -170.96
C LEU A 479 -5.06 -33.33 -169.62
N LYS A 480 -6.36 -33.64 -169.55
CA LYS A 480 -7.15 -33.61 -168.30
C LYS A 480 -6.61 -34.56 -167.23
N GLU A 481 -6.09 -35.72 -167.64
CA GLU A 481 -5.48 -36.66 -166.69
C GLU A 481 -4.18 -36.10 -166.08
N TYR A 482 -3.36 -35.39 -166.87
CA TYR A 482 -2.19 -34.67 -166.38
C TYR A 482 -2.58 -33.48 -165.50
N GLU A 483 -3.56 -32.65 -165.90
CA GLU A 483 -4.07 -31.54 -165.09
C GLU A 483 -4.54 -32.01 -163.72
N ARG A 484 -5.29 -33.13 -163.66
CA ARG A 484 -5.73 -33.72 -162.39
C ARG A 484 -4.54 -34.21 -161.55
N LYS A 485 -3.59 -34.93 -162.15
CA LYS A 485 -2.36 -35.38 -161.45
C LYS A 485 -1.56 -34.21 -160.88
N THR A 486 -1.51 -33.07 -161.56
CA THR A 486 -0.86 -31.85 -161.05
C THR A 486 -1.64 -31.23 -159.88
N GLN A 487 -2.98 -31.18 -159.95
CA GLN A 487 -3.81 -30.73 -158.81
C GLN A 487 -3.68 -31.67 -157.60
N ASP A 488 -3.74 -32.99 -157.83
CA ASP A 488 -3.55 -34.04 -156.81
C ASP A 488 -2.18 -33.88 -156.10
N GLN A 489 -1.11 -33.58 -156.85
CA GLN A 489 0.22 -33.30 -156.29
C GLN A 489 0.31 -31.99 -155.49
N ILE A 490 -0.29 -30.90 -155.98
CA ILE A 490 -0.31 -29.61 -155.26
C ILE A 490 -1.02 -29.78 -153.90
N HIS A 491 -2.17 -30.46 -153.89
CA HIS A 491 -2.91 -30.72 -152.66
C HIS A 491 -2.08 -31.52 -151.64
N LEU A 492 -1.37 -32.55 -152.07
CA LEU A 492 -0.49 -33.35 -151.20
C LEU A 492 0.71 -32.55 -150.66
N ILE A 493 1.27 -31.63 -151.46
CA ILE A 493 2.34 -30.72 -151.02
C ILE A 493 1.83 -29.78 -149.92
N ASP A 494 0.59 -29.29 -150.01
CA ASP A 494 0.04 -28.39 -148.99
C ASP A 494 -0.40 -29.15 -147.71
N ILE A 495 -0.94 -30.36 -147.82
CA ILE A 495 -1.16 -31.24 -146.64
C ILE A 495 0.16 -31.48 -145.90
N THR A 496 1.22 -31.91 -146.60
CA THR A 496 2.53 -32.20 -145.97
C THR A 496 3.30 -30.94 -145.51
N ARG A 497 2.85 -29.75 -145.90
CA ARG A 497 3.27 -28.47 -145.28
C ARG A 497 2.50 -28.20 -144.00
N GLU A 498 1.19 -28.42 -143.98
CA GLU A 498 0.34 -28.24 -142.81
C GLU A 498 0.70 -29.21 -141.68
N GLU A 499 0.85 -30.51 -141.98
CA GLU A 499 1.31 -31.52 -141.03
C GLU A 499 2.64 -31.12 -140.38
N ARG A 500 3.64 -30.76 -141.20
CA ARG A 500 4.96 -30.30 -140.73
C ARG A 500 4.88 -29.07 -139.83
N ASN A 501 4.03 -28.10 -140.18
CA ASN A 501 3.82 -26.90 -139.38
C ASN A 501 3.13 -27.22 -138.04
N ASN A 502 2.21 -28.18 -138.03
CA ASN A 502 1.54 -28.64 -136.82
C ASN A 502 2.48 -29.45 -135.91
N SER A 503 3.28 -30.37 -136.45
CA SER A 503 4.33 -31.07 -135.69
C SER A 503 5.38 -30.11 -135.14
N LYS A 504 5.77 -29.07 -135.90
CA LYS A 504 6.66 -28.01 -135.40
C LYS A 504 6.04 -27.27 -134.22
N ARG A 505 4.78 -26.84 -134.31
CA ARG A 505 4.06 -26.16 -133.21
C ARG A 505 3.94 -27.04 -131.96
N GLN A 506 3.65 -28.33 -132.14
CA GLN A 506 3.59 -29.30 -131.04
C GLN A 506 4.95 -29.44 -130.35
N TYR A 507 6.04 -29.57 -131.12
CA TYR A 507 7.39 -29.56 -130.58
C TYR A 507 7.73 -28.26 -129.84
N GLU A 508 7.37 -27.09 -130.38
CA GLU A 508 7.57 -25.79 -129.73
C GLU A 508 6.71 -25.61 -128.46
N SER A 509 5.60 -26.33 -128.30
CA SER A 509 4.82 -26.40 -127.05
C SER A 509 5.53 -27.28 -126.02
N ILE A 510 5.82 -28.54 -126.39
CA ILE A 510 6.48 -29.52 -125.53
C ILE A 510 7.84 -29.01 -125.03
N MET A 511 8.59 -28.28 -125.86
CA MET A 511 9.87 -27.67 -125.46
C MET A 511 9.72 -26.50 -124.49
N LYS A 512 8.56 -25.81 -124.43
CA LYS A 512 8.26 -24.82 -123.39
C LYS A 512 7.83 -25.49 -122.10
N GLU A 513 6.88 -26.41 -122.19
CA GLU A 513 6.41 -27.24 -121.08
C GLU A 513 7.60 -27.94 -120.38
N PHE A 514 8.58 -28.42 -121.14
CA PHE A 514 9.84 -28.96 -120.60
C PHE A 514 10.70 -27.93 -119.86
N HIS A 515 10.83 -26.69 -120.37
CA HIS A 515 11.59 -25.64 -119.68
C HIS A 515 10.88 -25.13 -118.42
N GLU A 516 9.56 -25.02 -118.46
CA GLU A 516 8.71 -24.65 -117.32
C GLU A 516 8.83 -25.72 -116.23
N LEU A 517 8.58 -26.99 -116.54
CA LEU A 517 8.71 -28.12 -115.62
C LEU A 517 10.15 -28.32 -115.10
N LYS A 518 11.17 -28.03 -115.92
CA LYS A 518 12.58 -28.04 -115.47
C LYS A 518 12.87 -26.89 -114.50
N THR A 519 12.28 -25.72 -114.70
CA THR A 519 12.40 -24.59 -113.77
C THR A 519 11.72 -24.89 -112.45
N GLU A 520 10.51 -25.47 -112.47
CA GLU A 520 9.81 -25.95 -111.26
C GLU A 520 10.61 -27.03 -110.52
N TYR A 521 11.20 -27.98 -111.25
CA TYR A 521 12.07 -29.00 -110.66
C TYR A 521 13.30 -28.40 -109.97
N ASP A 522 13.98 -27.44 -110.60
CA ASP A 522 15.18 -26.81 -110.02
C ASP A 522 14.84 -25.91 -108.82
N GLN A 523 13.66 -25.28 -108.81
CA GLN A 523 13.13 -24.57 -107.64
C GLN A 523 12.84 -25.53 -106.48
N LEU A 524 12.07 -26.60 -106.73
CA LEU A 524 11.71 -27.60 -105.72
C LEU A 524 12.95 -28.32 -105.17
N MET A 525 13.97 -28.54 -105.99
CA MET A 525 15.25 -29.10 -105.56
C MET A 525 16.04 -28.12 -104.66
N SER A 526 15.95 -26.81 -104.90
CA SER A 526 16.51 -25.79 -103.99
C SER A 526 15.77 -25.78 -102.65
N GLU A 527 14.43 -25.74 -102.67
CA GLU A 527 13.59 -25.79 -101.46
C GLU A 527 13.85 -27.05 -100.63
N TYR A 528 13.99 -28.22 -101.28
CA TYR A 528 14.37 -29.47 -100.61
C TYR A 528 15.73 -29.34 -99.91
N ASN A 529 16.75 -28.80 -100.60
CA ASN A 529 18.08 -28.63 -100.03
C ASN A 529 18.09 -27.64 -98.85
N GLU A 530 17.32 -26.56 -98.92
CA GLU A 530 17.15 -25.62 -97.81
C GLU A 530 16.46 -26.28 -96.60
N MET A 531 15.41 -27.07 -96.85
CA MET A 531 14.71 -27.83 -95.81
C MET A 531 15.56 -28.96 -95.20
N GLU A 532 16.42 -29.62 -95.98
CA GLU A 532 17.38 -30.62 -95.47
C GLU A 532 18.43 -29.97 -94.57
N ASN A 533 19.03 -28.86 -95.02
CA ASN A 533 19.99 -28.09 -94.21
C ASN A 533 19.35 -27.57 -92.91
N HIS A 534 18.14 -27.00 -92.97
CA HIS A 534 17.42 -26.56 -91.78
C HIS A 534 17.15 -27.71 -90.80
N ASN A 535 16.85 -28.91 -91.31
CA ASN A 535 16.64 -30.11 -90.51
C ASN A 535 17.94 -30.59 -89.83
N LEU A 536 19.10 -30.46 -90.49
CA LEU A 536 20.42 -30.73 -89.92
C LEU A 536 20.77 -29.72 -88.81
N ASP A 537 20.56 -28.43 -89.04
CA ASP A 537 20.76 -27.38 -88.02
C ASP A 537 19.85 -27.58 -86.80
N LEU A 538 18.57 -27.91 -87.03
CA LEU A 538 17.61 -28.17 -85.96
C LEU A 538 18.03 -29.39 -85.11
N LYS A 539 18.57 -30.45 -85.72
CA LYS A 539 19.15 -31.61 -85.02
C LYS A 539 20.35 -31.18 -84.18
N ALA A 540 21.30 -30.44 -84.75
CA ALA A 540 22.50 -29.97 -84.04
C ALA A 540 22.15 -29.07 -82.85
N TRP A 541 21.22 -28.13 -83.04
CA TRP A 541 20.70 -27.25 -82.00
C TRP A 541 19.97 -28.03 -80.88
N THR A 542 19.18 -29.04 -81.23
CA THR A 542 18.48 -29.91 -80.27
C THR A 542 19.47 -30.70 -79.41
N ILE A 543 20.53 -31.26 -80.02
CA ILE A 543 21.59 -31.99 -79.31
C ILE A 543 22.33 -31.06 -78.33
N ASN A 544 22.74 -29.87 -78.77
CA ASN A 544 23.39 -28.87 -77.92
C ASN A 544 22.47 -28.46 -76.74
N THR A 545 21.19 -28.18 -77.01
CA THR A 545 20.19 -27.82 -75.99
C THR A 545 20.00 -28.96 -74.96
N HIS A 546 20.02 -30.22 -75.39
CA HIS A 546 19.98 -31.36 -74.47
C HIS A 546 21.18 -31.41 -73.52
N PHE A 547 22.41 -31.18 -74.01
CA PHE A 547 23.60 -31.14 -73.15
C PHE A 547 23.58 -29.96 -72.18
N GLN A 548 23.19 -28.76 -72.63
CA GLN A 548 23.04 -27.59 -71.73
C GLN A 548 22.00 -27.84 -70.63
N ASN A 549 20.92 -28.57 -70.93
CA ASN A 549 19.92 -28.99 -69.93
C ASN A 549 20.50 -30.04 -68.96
N MET A 550 21.28 -31.01 -69.43
CA MET A 550 21.98 -31.98 -68.57
C MET A 550 22.93 -31.31 -67.58
N ASP A 551 23.74 -30.36 -68.04
CA ASP A 551 24.65 -29.59 -67.18
C ASP A 551 23.88 -28.73 -66.17
N SER A 552 22.82 -28.05 -66.61
CA SER A 552 21.94 -27.27 -65.73
C SER A 552 21.30 -28.15 -64.65
N LYS A 553 20.85 -29.35 -65.01
CA LYS A 553 20.28 -30.35 -64.08
C LYS A 553 21.33 -30.85 -63.07
N SER A 554 22.58 -31.05 -63.50
CA SER A 554 23.71 -31.38 -62.62
C SER A 554 23.99 -30.26 -61.61
N GLN A 555 24.03 -29.00 -62.06
CA GLN A 555 24.19 -27.83 -61.19
C GLN A 555 23.03 -27.69 -60.19
N ILE A 556 21.78 -27.90 -60.62
CA ILE A 556 20.59 -27.88 -59.74
C ILE A 556 20.69 -28.96 -58.65
N LEU A 557 21.16 -30.17 -58.97
CA LEU A 557 21.36 -31.24 -57.98
C LEU A 557 22.46 -30.86 -56.96
N SER A 558 23.58 -30.30 -57.42
CA SER A 558 24.65 -29.80 -56.54
C SER A 558 24.16 -28.70 -55.59
N LEU A 559 23.41 -27.71 -56.12
CA LEU A 559 22.79 -26.65 -55.33
C LEU A 559 21.77 -27.19 -54.32
N ALA A 560 20.98 -28.21 -54.68
CA ALA A 560 20.04 -28.85 -53.76
C ALA A 560 20.74 -29.51 -52.56
N VAL A 561 21.90 -30.16 -52.77
CA VAL A 561 22.73 -30.73 -51.70
C VAL A 561 23.31 -29.63 -50.79
N LEU A 562 23.77 -28.51 -51.38
CA LEU A 562 24.24 -27.36 -50.60
C LEU A 562 23.11 -26.73 -49.76
N VAL A 563 21.91 -26.57 -50.33
CA VAL A 563 20.73 -26.06 -49.61
C VAL A 563 20.32 -26.97 -48.46
N ASP A 564 20.36 -28.30 -48.62
CA ASP A 564 20.08 -29.24 -47.53
C ASP A 564 21.15 -29.18 -46.42
N LYS A 565 22.44 -29.06 -46.79
CA LYS A 565 23.53 -28.84 -45.83
C LYS A 565 23.35 -27.53 -45.05
N CYS A 566 22.96 -26.44 -45.71
CA CYS A 566 22.65 -25.17 -45.06
C CYS A 566 21.43 -25.27 -44.13
N LYS A 567 20.35 -25.96 -44.53
CA LYS A 567 19.17 -26.20 -43.66
C LYS A 567 19.54 -26.96 -42.40
N LYS A 568 20.37 -28.01 -42.51
CA LYS A 568 20.88 -28.78 -41.36
C LYS A 568 21.75 -27.93 -40.44
N GLY A 569 22.57 -27.05 -41.00
CA GLY A 569 23.34 -26.06 -40.24
C GLY A 569 22.44 -25.10 -39.45
N ILE A 570 21.43 -24.51 -40.11
CA ILE A 570 20.45 -23.61 -39.48
C ILE A 570 19.72 -24.30 -38.31
N GLN A 571 19.22 -25.52 -38.53
CA GLN A 571 18.52 -26.29 -37.50
C GLN A 571 19.39 -26.57 -36.26
N GLU A 572 20.70 -26.78 -36.42
CA GLU A 572 21.60 -26.96 -35.28
C GLU A 572 21.92 -25.63 -34.58
N THR A 573 22.09 -24.54 -35.33
CA THR A 573 22.22 -23.20 -34.71
C THR A 573 20.95 -22.78 -33.97
N ASP A 574 19.76 -23.14 -34.45
CA ASP A 574 18.48 -22.88 -33.76
C ASP A 574 18.37 -23.66 -32.44
N ARG A 575 18.83 -24.92 -32.41
CA ARG A 575 18.91 -25.73 -31.19
C ARG A 575 19.88 -25.15 -30.18
N ILE A 576 21.06 -24.72 -30.62
CA ILE A 576 22.07 -24.07 -29.78
C ILE A 576 21.52 -22.75 -29.22
N THR A 577 20.88 -21.94 -30.06
CA THR A 577 20.27 -20.65 -29.68
C THR A 577 19.15 -20.86 -28.66
N SER A 578 18.29 -21.86 -28.88
CA SER A 578 17.22 -22.22 -27.94
C SER A 578 17.76 -22.67 -26.58
N ARG A 579 18.88 -23.42 -26.56
CA ARG A 579 19.56 -23.84 -25.32
C ARG A 579 20.15 -22.64 -24.58
N LEU A 580 20.87 -21.77 -25.28
CA LEU A 580 21.45 -20.54 -24.72
C LEU A 580 20.37 -19.56 -24.23
N GLN A 581 19.20 -19.52 -24.89
CA GLN A 581 18.06 -18.73 -24.43
C GLN A 581 17.45 -19.29 -23.13
N ALA A 582 17.32 -20.60 -23.01
CA ALA A 582 16.86 -21.25 -21.77
C ALA A 582 17.87 -21.07 -20.62
N GLU A 583 19.17 -21.20 -20.89
CA GLU A 583 20.24 -20.92 -19.93
C GLU A 583 20.27 -19.43 -19.53
N GLY A 584 20.08 -18.53 -20.49
CA GLY A 584 19.90 -17.10 -20.22
C GLY A 584 18.70 -16.81 -19.32
N GLN A 585 17.60 -17.56 -19.44
CA GLN A 585 16.43 -17.44 -18.55
C GLN A 585 16.72 -17.96 -17.14
N THR A 586 17.38 -19.11 -16.97
CA THR A 586 17.73 -19.63 -15.63
C THR A 586 18.76 -18.75 -14.93
N LEU A 587 19.76 -18.25 -15.66
CA LEU A 587 20.73 -17.28 -15.13
C LEU A 587 20.06 -15.97 -14.70
N ASN A 588 19.13 -15.42 -15.50
CA ASN A 588 18.37 -14.22 -15.11
C ASN A 588 17.47 -14.48 -13.88
N PHE A 589 16.89 -15.67 -13.75
CA PHE A 589 16.13 -16.05 -12.55
C PHE A 589 17.03 -16.09 -11.31
N ILE A 590 18.18 -16.77 -11.38
CA ILE A 590 19.18 -16.83 -10.29
C ILE A 590 19.67 -15.43 -9.91
N LEU A 591 19.93 -14.56 -10.90
CA LEU A 591 20.37 -13.19 -10.68
C LEU A 591 19.27 -12.35 -10.01
N THR A 592 18.00 -12.53 -10.42
CA THR A 592 16.83 -11.87 -9.80
C THR A 592 16.63 -12.33 -8.36
N GLN A 593 16.73 -13.63 -8.08
CA GLN A 593 16.67 -14.17 -6.72
C GLN A 593 17.82 -13.61 -5.86
N SER A 594 19.06 -13.62 -6.38
CA SER A 594 20.23 -13.06 -5.69
C SER A 594 20.08 -11.56 -5.37
N GLN A 595 19.39 -10.79 -6.24
CA GLN A 595 19.05 -9.39 -5.95
C GLN A 595 18.01 -9.25 -4.83
N HIS A 596 17.03 -10.17 -4.77
CA HIS A 596 16.03 -10.22 -3.69
C HIS A 596 16.68 -10.58 -2.35
N ASP A 597 17.49 -11.64 -2.31
CA ASP A 597 18.21 -12.10 -1.12
C ASP A 597 19.14 -11.00 -0.59
N ARG A 598 19.87 -10.32 -1.48
CA ARG A 598 20.70 -9.14 -1.14
C ARG A 598 19.86 -8.00 -0.56
N LEU A 599 18.66 -7.74 -1.08
CA LEU A 599 17.77 -6.71 -0.58
C LEU A 599 17.22 -7.07 0.81
N GLN A 600 16.89 -8.34 1.06
CA GLN A 600 16.50 -8.84 2.38
C GLN A 600 17.66 -8.68 3.38
N GLN A 601 18.86 -9.14 3.05
CA GLN A 601 20.06 -8.96 3.89
C GLN A 601 20.35 -7.48 4.18
N GLN A 602 20.10 -6.58 3.24
CA GLN A 602 20.24 -5.14 3.44
C GLN A 602 19.19 -4.57 4.42
N GLN A 603 17.95 -5.08 4.40
CA GLN A 603 16.92 -4.72 5.38
C GLN A 603 17.22 -5.28 6.77
N GLU A 604 17.65 -6.54 6.87
CA GLU A 604 18.09 -7.17 8.11
C GLU A 604 19.28 -6.45 8.73
N LYS A 605 20.27 -6.04 7.92
CA LYS A 605 21.38 -5.18 8.35
C LYS A 605 20.88 -3.84 8.91
N GLN A 606 19.94 -3.17 8.24
CA GLN A 606 19.37 -1.90 8.73
C GLN A 606 18.61 -2.09 10.06
N LEU A 607 17.87 -3.19 10.21
CA LEU A 607 17.22 -3.55 11.47
C LEU A 607 18.27 -3.77 12.58
N LEU A 608 19.36 -4.47 12.28
CA LEU A 608 20.44 -4.74 13.23
C LEU A 608 21.20 -3.45 13.62
N GLU A 609 21.49 -2.55 12.67
CA GLU A 609 22.07 -1.23 12.94
C GLU A 609 21.17 -0.36 13.83
N ASN A 610 19.84 -0.41 13.62
CA ASN A 610 18.87 0.26 14.48
C ASN A 610 18.84 -0.37 15.90
N ASN A 611 18.86 -1.70 16.02
CA ASN A 611 18.91 -2.38 17.31
C ASN A 611 20.22 -2.06 18.07
N ILE A 612 21.36 -2.05 17.39
CA ILE A 612 22.66 -1.62 17.94
C ILE A 612 22.60 -0.17 18.42
N ARG A 613 21.93 0.72 17.66
CA ARG A 613 21.73 2.13 18.06
C ARG A 613 20.85 2.26 19.29
N LEU A 614 19.75 1.49 19.39
CA LEU A 614 18.88 1.46 20.56
C LEU A 614 19.62 0.95 21.80
N VAL A 615 20.34 -0.18 21.71
CA VAL A 615 21.13 -0.73 22.81
C VAL A 615 22.26 0.23 23.23
N ARG A 616 22.96 0.86 22.28
CA ARG A 616 23.98 1.89 22.59
C ARG A 616 23.38 3.10 23.30
N ASN A 617 22.18 3.55 22.90
CA ASN A 617 21.46 4.62 23.59
C ASN A 617 21.06 4.21 25.01
N GLU A 618 20.51 3.01 25.19
CA GLU A 618 20.20 2.46 26.52
C GLU A 618 21.43 2.41 27.42
N VAL A 619 22.53 1.81 26.96
CA VAL A 619 23.81 1.74 27.70
C VAL A 619 24.28 3.15 28.07
N THR A 620 24.19 4.12 27.15
CA THR A 620 24.55 5.52 27.43
C THR A 620 23.66 6.15 28.51
N THR A 621 22.35 5.86 28.53
CA THR A 621 21.47 6.35 29.61
C THR A 621 21.71 5.62 30.95
N LYS A 622 22.03 4.32 30.91
CA LYS A 622 22.38 3.52 32.10
C LYS A 622 23.70 4.00 32.71
N LEU A 623 24.72 4.29 31.89
CA LEU A 623 25.98 4.93 32.34
C LEU A 623 25.72 6.29 32.99
N LYS A 624 24.97 7.19 32.33
CA LYS A 624 24.62 8.51 32.91
C LYS A 624 23.90 8.40 34.26
N LYS A 625 23.00 7.41 34.43
CA LYS A 625 22.36 7.13 35.73
C LYS A 625 23.34 6.59 36.77
N LEU A 626 24.27 5.73 36.35
CA LEU A 626 25.30 5.14 37.21
C LEU A 626 26.27 6.23 37.72
N ASP A 627 26.68 7.16 36.85
CA ASP A 627 27.51 8.30 37.25
C ASP A 627 26.76 9.29 38.14
N GLN A 628 25.47 9.56 37.88
CA GLN A 628 24.62 10.32 38.80
C GLN A 628 24.54 9.67 40.20
N ILE A 629 24.38 8.35 40.27
CA ILE A 629 24.36 7.59 41.54
C ILE A 629 25.73 7.64 42.23
N ARG A 630 26.84 7.54 41.48
CA ARG A 630 28.20 7.71 42.04
C ARG A 630 28.41 9.10 42.63
N SER A 631 28.01 10.16 41.93
CA SER A 631 28.08 11.52 42.46
C SER A 631 27.21 11.70 43.71
N GLN A 632 26.01 11.10 43.74
CA GLN A 632 25.14 11.13 44.92
C GLN A 632 25.78 10.42 46.12
N ILE A 633 26.31 9.21 45.93
CA ILE A 633 27.05 8.46 46.96
C ILE A 633 28.25 9.28 47.46
N GLN A 634 28.99 9.94 46.56
CA GLN A 634 30.12 10.79 46.95
C GLN A 634 29.69 12.01 47.78
N THR A 635 28.54 12.63 47.47
CA THR A 635 28.00 13.72 48.30
C THR A 635 27.47 13.23 49.64
N ASP A 636 26.85 12.05 49.69
CA ASP A 636 26.33 11.46 50.93
C ASP A 636 27.46 10.96 51.84
N GLU A 637 28.53 10.39 51.28
CA GLU A 637 29.78 10.10 52.00
C GLU A 637 30.40 11.38 52.60
N ALA A 638 30.47 12.47 51.83
CA ALA A 638 31.01 13.74 52.30
C ALA A 638 30.14 14.34 53.43
N PHE A 639 28.82 14.21 53.32
CA PHE A 639 27.88 14.59 54.37
C PHE A 639 28.04 13.72 55.63
N ILE A 640 28.12 12.39 55.49
CA ILE A 640 28.36 11.46 56.61
C ILE A 640 29.71 11.75 57.29
N LYS A 641 30.78 11.98 56.54
CA LYS A 641 32.10 12.37 57.07
C LYS A 641 32.02 13.70 57.84
N LYS A 642 31.27 14.69 57.33
CA LYS A 642 31.01 15.96 58.05
C LYS A 642 30.19 15.75 59.33
N CYS A 643 29.14 14.93 59.29
CA CYS A 643 28.30 14.64 60.46
C CYS A 643 29.06 13.82 61.52
N SER A 644 29.87 12.85 61.12
CA SER A 644 30.78 12.11 62.01
C SER A 644 31.79 13.03 62.67
N LYS A 645 32.41 13.95 61.91
CA LYS A 645 33.27 14.99 62.52
C LYS A 645 32.51 15.84 63.52
N LEU A 646 31.36 16.41 63.16
CA LEU A 646 30.55 17.24 64.07
C LEU A 646 30.11 16.49 65.34
N PHE A 647 29.79 15.20 65.22
CA PHE A 647 29.48 14.34 66.36
C PHE A 647 30.70 14.14 67.28
N ASN A 648 31.87 13.86 66.70
CA ASN A 648 33.12 13.72 67.47
C ASN A 648 33.53 15.04 68.14
N ASP A 649 33.46 16.16 67.40
CA ASP A 649 33.74 17.50 67.92
C ASP A 649 32.81 17.83 69.12
N LYS A 650 31.50 17.55 68.99
CA LYS A 650 30.52 17.77 70.08
C LYS A 650 30.69 16.77 71.25
N THR A 651 31.13 15.55 70.98
CA THR A 651 31.46 14.55 72.02
C THR A 651 32.69 14.98 72.81
N ASN A 652 33.71 15.51 72.14
CA ASN A 652 34.89 16.08 72.79
C ASN A 652 34.53 17.32 73.64
N GLU A 653 33.67 18.21 73.12
CA GLU A 653 33.15 19.34 73.89
C GLU A 653 32.42 18.88 75.15
N LEU A 654 31.55 17.86 75.05
CA LEU A 654 30.83 17.28 76.19
C LEU A 654 31.77 16.60 77.19
N ILE A 655 32.80 15.89 76.73
CA ILE A 655 33.85 15.32 77.59
C ILE A 655 34.60 16.42 78.34
N ASN A 656 34.94 17.52 77.68
CA ASN A 656 35.60 18.67 78.31
C ASN A 656 34.68 19.32 79.36
N SER A 657 33.41 19.58 79.04
CA SER A 657 32.44 20.10 80.01
C SER A 657 32.21 19.15 81.19
N MET A 658 32.25 17.83 80.99
CA MET A 658 32.22 16.84 82.09
C MET A 658 33.50 16.85 82.94
N GLN A 659 34.67 17.20 82.37
CA GLN A 659 35.90 17.37 83.13
C GLN A 659 35.89 18.68 83.92
N GLU A 660 35.44 19.78 83.33
CA GLU A 660 35.24 21.07 84.02
C GLU A 660 34.23 20.93 85.17
N LEU A 661 33.09 20.27 84.94
CA LEU A 661 32.09 20.00 85.97
C LEU A 661 32.68 19.17 87.11
N LYS A 662 33.49 18.13 86.83
CA LYS A 662 34.21 17.36 87.87
C LYS A 662 35.28 18.16 88.61
N GLN A 663 35.89 19.17 87.98
CA GLN A 663 36.80 20.10 88.67
C GLN A 663 36.03 21.06 89.57
N LEU A 664 34.86 21.53 89.14
CA LEU A 664 33.96 22.35 89.95
C LEU A 664 33.40 21.55 91.14
N GLU A 665 32.94 20.31 90.95
CA GLU A 665 32.48 19.41 92.02
C GLU A 665 33.57 19.20 93.09
N LYS A 666 34.82 18.95 92.69
CA LYS A 666 35.95 18.85 93.62
C LYS A 666 36.17 20.17 94.37
N LYS A 667 36.12 21.30 93.66
CA LYS A 667 36.31 22.63 94.25
C LYS A 667 35.18 23.02 95.20
N THR A 668 33.92 22.67 94.91
CA THR A 668 32.82 22.87 95.85
C THR A 668 32.98 21.98 97.07
N HIS A 669 33.36 20.71 96.90
CA HIS A 669 33.58 19.80 98.04
C HIS A 669 34.76 20.24 98.93
N GLU A 670 35.84 20.75 98.33
CA GLU A 670 36.93 21.41 99.07
C GLU A 670 36.46 22.66 99.83
N LEU A 671 35.52 23.42 99.29
CA LEU A 671 34.95 24.62 99.93
C LEU A 671 33.95 24.25 101.03
N GLU A 672 33.17 23.18 100.85
CA GLU A 672 32.31 22.59 101.88
C GLU A 672 33.14 22.11 103.07
N ALA A 673 34.19 21.31 102.85
CA ALA A 673 35.09 20.87 103.93
C ALA A 673 35.81 22.05 104.62
N LYS A 674 36.13 23.13 103.89
CA LYS A 674 36.67 24.36 104.48
C LYS A 674 35.61 25.12 105.29
N ARG A 675 34.34 25.13 104.85
CA ARG A 675 33.20 25.71 105.57
C ARG A 675 32.88 24.94 106.85
N GLU A 676 32.80 23.61 106.80
CA GLU A 676 32.57 22.77 107.99
C GLU A 676 33.70 22.97 109.02
N LYS A 677 34.96 23.03 108.55
CA LYS A 677 36.09 23.39 109.41
C LYS A 677 35.95 24.81 109.99
N MET A 678 35.47 25.78 109.21
CA MET A 678 35.21 27.14 109.70
C MET A 678 34.11 27.15 110.77
N GLU A 679 32.97 26.47 110.55
CA GLU A 679 31.88 26.37 111.53
C GLU A 679 32.34 25.66 112.83
N SER A 680 33.25 24.68 112.74
CA SER A 680 33.90 24.07 113.92
C SER A 680 34.83 25.04 114.68
N LEU A 681 35.57 25.89 113.97
CA LEU A 681 36.45 26.90 114.56
C LEU A 681 35.66 28.09 115.13
N GLU A 682 34.53 28.45 114.53
CA GLU A 682 33.57 29.41 115.09
C GLU A 682 32.96 28.85 116.38
N TYR A 683 32.62 27.56 116.43
CA TYR A 683 32.16 26.91 117.67
C TYR A 683 33.25 26.91 118.76
N GLU A 684 34.50 26.58 118.43
CA GLU A 684 35.62 26.67 119.39
C GLU A 684 35.91 28.12 119.82
N MET A 685 35.79 29.10 118.92
CA MET A 685 35.90 30.52 119.24
C MET A 685 34.78 30.98 120.18
N HIS A 686 33.53 30.63 119.92
CA HIS A 686 32.40 30.97 120.79
C HIS A 686 32.51 30.27 122.15
N ARG A 687 32.97 29.02 122.18
CA ARG A 687 33.25 28.27 123.41
C ARG A 687 34.36 28.93 124.23
N THR A 688 35.51 29.21 123.63
CA THR A 688 36.65 29.83 124.33
C THR A 688 36.35 31.28 124.76
N PHE A 689 35.53 32.00 124.00
CA PHE A 689 34.99 33.30 124.43
C PHE A 689 34.07 33.17 125.66
N ALA A 690 33.18 32.17 125.69
CA ALA A 690 32.32 31.91 126.85
C ALA A 690 33.12 31.45 128.08
N GLU A 691 34.09 30.54 127.91
CA GLU A 691 35.02 30.13 128.96
C GLU A 691 35.85 31.33 129.47
N GLY A 692 36.31 32.20 128.58
CA GLY A 692 36.99 33.45 128.90
C GLY A 692 36.11 34.47 129.65
N MET A 693 34.83 34.60 129.29
CA MET A 693 33.87 35.43 130.04
C MET A 693 33.61 34.87 131.45
N VAL A 694 33.53 33.54 131.61
CA VAL A 694 33.42 32.90 132.92
C VAL A 694 34.68 33.14 133.76
N GLU A 695 35.87 33.06 133.16
CA GLU A 695 37.11 33.37 133.89
C GLU A 695 37.21 34.87 134.25
N GLN A 696 36.80 35.76 133.35
CA GLN A 696 36.71 37.20 133.64
C GLN A 696 35.72 37.49 134.77
N GLN A 697 34.60 36.77 134.86
CA GLN A 697 33.66 36.86 135.98
C GLN A 697 34.28 36.36 137.29
N LYS A 698 35.02 35.24 137.29
CA LYS A 698 35.77 34.77 138.47
C LYS A 698 36.83 35.77 138.91
N CYS A 699 37.62 36.32 137.99
CA CYS A 699 38.59 37.37 138.29
C CYS A 699 37.91 38.62 138.87
N THR A 700 36.75 39.02 138.33
CA THR A 700 35.97 40.16 138.86
C THR A 700 35.43 39.87 140.26
N ALA A 701 34.97 38.64 140.53
CA ALA A 701 34.54 38.22 141.86
C ALA A 701 35.69 38.21 142.87
N LEU A 702 36.86 37.67 142.50
CA LEU A 702 38.07 37.70 143.32
C LEU A 702 38.54 39.14 143.59
N ILE A 703 38.53 40.02 142.58
CA ILE A 703 38.83 41.45 142.75
C ILE A 703 37.83 42.10 143.72
N HIS A 704 36.55 41.74 143.67
CA HIS A 704 35.54 42.22 144.62
C HIS A 704 35.76 41.70 146.05
N GLU A 705 36.18 40.44 146.23
CA GLU A 705 36.58 39.89 147.54
C GLU A 705 37.82 40.57 148.12
N PHE A 706 38.85 40.85 147.30
CA PHE A 706 40.05 41.55 147.73
C PHE A 706 39.85 43.05 147.98
N SER A 707 38.94 43.71 147.23
CA SER A 707 38.67 45.16 147.38
C SER A 707 37.65 45.49 148.48
N ILE A 708 36.94 44.50 149.04
CA ILE A 708 36.12 44.66 150.26
C ILE A 708 36.72 43.83 151.40
N PRO A 709 37.79 44.31 152.07
CA PRO A 709 38.30 43.68 153.28
C PRO A 709 37.18 43.63 154.35
N ARG A 710 36.81 42.41 154.75
CA ARG A 710 35.61 42.13 155.55
C ARG A 710 35.78 42.56 157.01
N ASN A 711 35.66 43.87 157.28
CA ASN A 711 35.77 44.49 158.60
C ASN A 711 34.74 43.94 159.60
N VAL A 712 35.11 42.89 160.35
CA VAL A 712 34.30 42.33 161.43
C VAL A 712 34.28 43.30 162.59
N HIS A 713 33.19 44.06 162.73
CA HIS A 713 33.02 45.05 163.79
C HIS A 713 33.18 44.38 165.18
N ARG A 714 34.00 44.95 166.07
CA ARG A 714 34.41 44.35 167.36
C ARG A 714 33.25 43.81 168.23
N TRP A 715 32.08 44.44 168.14
CA TRP A 715 30.86 44.00 168.83
C TRP A 715 30.25 42.69 168.29
N HIS A 716 30.42 42.37 167.01
CA HIS A 716 29.98 41.09 166.44
C HIS A 716 30.95 39.95 166.79
N ALA A 717 32.26 40.23 166.86
CA ALA A 717 33.23 39.28 167.40
C ALA A 717 32.96 38.99 168.90
N LEU A 718 32.80 40.02 169.74
CA LEU A 718 32.44 39.85 171.15
C LEU A 718 31.05 39.22 171.35
N GLY A 719 30.08 39.52 170.47
CA GLY A 719 28.75 38.92 170.51
C GLY A 719 28.73 37.40 170.24
N ALA A 720 29.78 36.86 169.62
CA ALA A 720 29.97 35.43 169.43
C ALA A 720 30.77 34.76 170.57
N VAL A 721 31.36 35.54 171.49
CA VAL A 721 32.25 35.06 172.56
C VAL A 721 31.63 35.24 173.96
N ASP A 722 31.04 36.40 174.26
CA ASP A 722 30.26 36.63 175.50
C ASP A 722 29.07 37.59 175.27
N PRO A 723 27.85 37.06 175.08
CA PRO A 723 26.62 37.86 174.97
C PRO A 723 26.21 38.61 176.25
N ASN A 724 26.65 38.18 177.43
CA ASN A 724 26.31 38.81 178.71
C ASN A 724 27.19 40.02 178.99
N TYR A 725 28.50 39.94 178.73
CA TYR A 725 29.38 41.11 178.75
C TYR A 725 28.90 42.18 177.76
N VAL A 726 28.47 41.77 176.55
CA VAL A 726 27.83 42.66 175.56
C VAL A 726 26.56 43.34 176.10
N LYS A 727 25.72 42.66 176.89
CA LYS A 727 24.56 43.30 177.55
C LYS A 727 24.99 44.32 178.62
N GLN A 728 25.94 43.97 179.49
CA GLN A 728 26.44 44.89 180.52
C GLN A 728 27.09 46.14 179.91
N LEU A 729 27.85 45.97 178.82
CA LEU A 729 28.54 47.07 178.15
C LEU A 729 27.56 47.97 177.37
N LYS A 730 26.44 47.42 176.86
CA LYS A 730 25.31 48.23 176.36
C LYS A 730 24.64 49.02 177.48
N TYR A 731 24.40 48.43 178.65
CA TYR A 731 23.87 49.17 179.81
C TYR A 731 24.82 50.30 180.25
N ARG A 732 26.14 50.04 180.33
CA ARG A 732 27.15 51.08 180.60
C ARG A 732 27.09 52.21 179.57
N SER A 733 27.00 51.88 178.27
CA SER A 733 26.87 52.88 177.20
C SER A 733 25.59 53.72 177.31
N GLN A 734 24.46 53.12 177.70
CA GLN A 734 23.21 53.86 177.96
C GLN A 734 23.31 54.78 179.18
N ILE A 735 24.03 54.38 180.23
CA ILE A 735 24.30 55.23 181.40
C ILE A 735 25.23 56.40 181.02
N SER A 736 26.32 56.13 180.30
CA SER A 736 27.20 57.19 179.77
C SER A 736 26.44 58.17 178.89
N SER A 737 25.60 57.69 177.96
CA SER A 737 24.77 58.56 177.09
C SER A 737 23.76 59.40 177.88
N LYS A 738 23.24 58.93 179.02
CA LYS A 738 22.41 59.76 179.92
C LYS A 738 23.21 60.86 180.62
N ILE A 739 24.42 60.56 181.10
CA ILE A 739 25.31 61.55 181.71
C ILE A 739 25.71 62.61 180.67
N GLU A 740 26.04 62.18 179.47
CA GLU A 740 26.47 63.03 178.36
C GLU A 740 25.33 63.94 177.86
N LYS A 741 24.08 63.45 177.83
CA LYS A 741 22.89 64.30 177.62
C LYS A 741 22.70 65.36 178.69
N ALA A 742 22.78 64.99 179.97
CA ALA A 742 22.68 65.95 181.07
C ALA A 742 23.81 67.01 181.04
N HIS A 743 25.00 66.62 180.54
CA HIS A 743 26.10 67.55 180.35
C HIS A 743 25.90 68.49 179.14
N CYS A 744 25.21 68.04 178.09
CA CYS A 744 24.76 68.91 177.00
C CYS A 744 23.68 69.89 177.48
N GLU A 745 22.66 69.42 178.20
CA GLU A 745 21.61 70.28 178.78
C GLU A 745 22.22 71.37 179.68
N LEU A 746 23.22 71.04 180.50
CA LEU A 746 23.94 72.01 181.33
C LEU A 746 24.73 73.05 180.51
N ASN A 747 25.24 72.68 179.33
CA ASN A 747 25.92 73.61 178.43
C ASN A 747 24.94 74.48 177.62
N ASP A 748 23.77 73.95 177.24
CA ASP A 748 22.74 74.72 176.54
C ASP A 748 22.03 75.69 177.48
N LEU A 749 21.75 75.30 178.73
CA LEU A 749 21.31 76.21 179.81
C LEU A 749 22.34 77.32 180.10
N ARG A 750 23.64 77.07 179.89
CA ARG A 750 24.67 78.11 180.00
C ARG A 750 24.61 79.11 178.85
N LYS A 751 24.38 78.67 177.61
CA LYS A 751 24.13 79.57 176.47
C LYS A 751 22.88 80.41 176.72
N GLU A 752 21.78 79.77 177.11
CA GLU A 752 20.51 80.44 177.40
C GLU A 752 20.67 81.51 178.51
N ARG A 753 21.46 81.22 179.55
CA ARG A 753 21.83 82.19 180.61
C ARG A 753 22.64 83.37 180.07
N ASP A 754 23.51 83.17 179.09
CA ASP A 754 24.31 84.24 178.47
C ASP A 754 23.53 85.03 177.40
N ASP A 755 22.61 84.39 176.66
CA ASP A 755 21.64 85.06 175.78
C ASP A 755 20.62 85.90 176.57
N LEU A 756 20.14 85.40 177.72
CA LEU A 756 19.28 86.16 178.63
C LEU A 756 19.99 87.36 179.25
N LYS A 757 21.32 87.28 179.46
CA LYS A 757 22.15 88.44 179.81
C LYS A 757 22.10 89.52 178.71
N ALA A 758 22.30 89.12 177.45
CA ALA A 758 22.23 90.03 176.30
C ALA A 758 20.81 90.58 176.03
N GLN A 759 19.77 89.92 176.53
CA GLN A 759 18.40 90.44 176.54
C GLN A 759 18.14 91.41 177.70
N LEU A 760 18.68 91.15 178.89
CA LEU A 760 18.55 92.07 180.03
C LEU A 760 19.28 93.39 179.81
N GLU A 761 20.45 93.41 179.19
CA GLU A 761 21.14 94.67 178.83
C GLU A 761 20.32 95.54 177.85
N LYS A 762 19.49 94.92 176.99
CA LYS A 762 18.55 95.59 176.09
C LYS A 762 17.27 96.10 176.76
N LEU A 763 16.94 95.62 177.95
CA LEU A 763 15.81 96.12 178.76
C LEU A 763 16.27 97.12 179.83
N ASN A 764 17.48 96.97 180.37
CA ASN A 764 18.09 97.92 181.30
C ASN A 764 18.34 99.29 180.63
N THR A 765 18.42 99.32 179.29
CA THR A 765 18.48 100.53 178.45
C THR A 765 17.11 101.15 178.14
N GLN A 766 16.00 100.56 178.58
CA GLN A 766 14.66 101.18 178.62
C GLN A 766 14.31 101.79 180.00
N ILE A 767 15.28 101.90 180.91
CA ILE A 767 15.15 102.72 182.11
C ILE A 767 15.56 104.17 181.76
N ASN A 768 14.58 105.06 181.62
CA ASN A 768 14.60 106.47 182.08
C ASN A 768 13.39 107.25 181.54
N GLY A 769 12.54 107.78 182.42
CA GLY A 769 11.35 108.56 182.04
C GLY A 769 10.27 108.59 183.11
N ALA A 770 10.48 109.34 184.21
CA ALA A 770 9.50 109.45 185.29
C ALA A 770 8.36 110.43 184.91
N LEU A 771 7.09 110.01 185.01
CA LEU A 771 5.94 110.94 184.91
C LEU A 771 4.61 110.41 185.48
N SER A 772 4.25 110.88 186.68
CA SER A 772 2.91 111.17 187.27
C SER A 772 1.66 110.27 187.02
N ALA A 773 0.63 110.50 187.85
CA ALA A 773 -0.59 109.68 188.01
C ALA A 773 -1.50 109.50 186.77
N ALA A 774 -1.19 110.10 185.63
CA ALA A 774 -1.83 109.75 184.35
C ALA A 774 -1.54 108.30 183.92
N GLN A 775 -0.48 107.68 184.48
CA GLN A 775 -0.08 106.29 184.28
C GLN A 775 -1.05 105.21 184.82
N VAL A 776 -2.25 105.56 185.29
CA VAL A 776 -3.29 104.57 185.63
C VAL A 776 -4.41 104.52 184.58
N GLN A 777 -4.90 105.67 184.10
CA GLN A 777 -6.15 105.71 183.34
C GLN A 777 -6.02 105.33 181.86
N ASN A 778 -4.92 105.69 181.20
CA ASN A 778 -4.75 105.40 179.76
C ASN A 778 -4.47 103.92 179.49
N TYR A 779 -3.74 103.22 180.37
CA TYR A 779 -3.53 101.77 180.24
C TYR A 779 -4.83 100.97 180.32
N ILE A 780 -5.78 101.38 181.18
CA ILE A 780 -7.09 100.72 181.31
C ILE A 780 -7.87 100.78 180.00
N ASN A 781 -7.87 101.92 179.29
CA ASN A 781 -8.62 102.07 178.05
C ASN A 781 -7.94 101.41 176.83
N GLN A 782 -6.60 101.45 176.75
CA GLN A 782 -5.88 100.88 175.60
C GLN A 782 -6.04 99.35 175.50
N TYR A 783 -6.02 98.65 176.65
CA TYR A 783 -6.20 97.19 176.69
C TYR A 783 -7.59 96.71 176.25
N ILE A 784 -8.60 97.59 176.17
CA ILE A 784 -9.94 97.25 175.66
C ILE A 784 -9.97 97.15 174.13
N GLU A 785 -9.09 97.87 173.42
CA GLU A 785 -9.11 97.94 171.96
C GLU A 785 -8.21 96.88 171.29
N ASP A 786 -7.05 96.57 171.87
CA ASP A 786 -6.14 95.52 171.37
C ASP A 786 -6.79 94.13 171.37
N ILE A 787 -7.72 93.86 172.30
CA ILE A 787 -8.49 92.61 172.35
C ILE A 787 -9.35 92.43 171.08
N LYS A 788 -9.90 93.51 170.51
CA LYS A 788 -10.74 93.44 169.30
C LYS A 788 -9.95 93.15 168.02
N GLN A 789 -8.70 93.63 167.92
CA GLN A 789 -7.90 93.43 166.70
C GLN A 789 -7.43 91.99 166.51
N LYS A 790 -7.15 91.26 167.62
CA LYS A 790 -6.68 89.87 167.57
C LYS A 790 -7.67 88.91 166.90
N ASP A 791 -8.98 89.13 167.07
CA ASP A 791 -10.04 88.30 166.48
C ASP A 791 -10.17 88.42 164.94
N ILE A 792 -9.59 89.46 164.34
CA ILE A 792 -9.62 89.66 162.88
C ILE A 792 -8.52 88.82 162.20
N GLN A 793 -7.31 88.82 162.77
CA GLN A 793 -6.13 88.14 162.20
C GLN A 793 -6.31 86.60 162.13
N LEU A 794 -7.08 86.01 163.05
CA LEU A 794 -7.42 84.58 163.06
C LEU A 794 -8.33 84.11 161.89
N ARG A 795 -8.79 85.04 161.05
CA ARG A 795 -9.68 84.77 159.92
C ARG A 795 -8.95 84.58 158.58
N GLU A 796 -7.79 85.20 158.39
CA GLU A 796 -7.07 85.20 157.10
C GLU A 796 -6.20 83.95 156.90
N LEU A 797 -5.53 83.48 157.96
CA LEU A 797 -4.64 82.31 157.93
C LEU A 797 -5.31 81.02 157.41
N ARG A 798 -6.64 80.95 157.40
CA ARG A 798 -7.41 79.79 156.92
C ARG A 798 -7.51 79.71 155.39
N LYS A 799 -7.17 80.77 154.63
CA LYS A 799 -7.29 80.77 153.15
C LYS A 799 -6.12 80.15 152.40
N VAL A 800 -4.88 80.31 152.89
CA VAL A 800 -3.65 80.03 152.10
C VAL A 800 -3.37 78.53 151.93
N VAL A 801 -3.83 77.70 152.86
CA VAL A 801 -3.55 76.23 152.90
C VAL A 801 -4.08 75.47 151.67
N ASN A 802 -5.07 76.01 150.95
CA ASN A 802 -5.73 75.33 149.83
C ASN A 802 -4.93 75.28 148.50
N GLY A 803 -3.75 75.93 148.39
CA GLY A 803 -3.07 76.12 147.10
C GLY A 803 -2.35 74.89 146.50
N ASN A 804 -1.71 74.04 147.31
CA ASN A 804 -0.58 73.20 146.87
C ASN A 804 -0.95 71.82 146.29
N LYS A 805 -2.07 71.70 145.55
CA LYS A 805 -2.61 70.40 145.06
C LYS A 805 -2.26 69.95 143.62
N PRO A 806 -1.99 70.80 142.60
CA PRO A 806 -1.96 70.33 141.20
C PRO A 806 -0.67 69.67 140.67
N THR A 807 0.51 69.93 141.26
CA THR A 807 1.80 69.62 140.60
C THR A 807 2.09 68.13 140.45
N LEU A 808 1.58 67.29 141.35
CA LEU A 808 1.79 65.84 141.37
C LEU A 808 1.22 65.09 140.14
N GLN A 809 0.32 65.75 139.38
CA GLN A 809 -0.36 65.14 138.24
C GLN A 809 0.52 65.04 136.97
N LYS A 810 1.67 65.73 136.92
CA LYS A 810 2.41 65.97 135.68
C LYS A 810 3.25 64.77 135.21
N ASP A 811 3.86 64.05 136.15
CA ASP A 811 4.90 63.06 135.85
C ASP A 811 4.35 61.74 135.27
N VAL A 812 3.09 61.42 135.60
CA VAL A 812 2.39 60.20 135.15
C VAL A 812 2.21 60.16 133.63
N ASN A 813 2.04 61.32 132.98
CA ASN A 813 1.66 61.38 131.56
C ASN A 813 2.80 61.05 130.59
N ASN A 814 4.05 61.34 130.97
CA ASN A 814 5.21 61.15 130.09
C ASN A 814 5.49 59.68 129.74
N LEU A 815 5.14 58.76 130.65
CA LEU A 815 5.39 57.32 130.51
C LEU A 815 4.58 56.66 129.38
N ASN A 816 3.39 57.17 129.08
CA ASN A 816 2.51 56.58 128.07
C ASN A 816 2.95 56.87 126.62
N GLY A 817 3.66 57.97 126.37
CA GLY A 817 4.06 58.37 125.01
C GLY A 817 5.05 57.43 124.31
N ILE A 818 5.82 56.65 125.07
CA ILE A 818 6.85 55.74 124.52
C ILE A 818 6.22 54.49 123.89
N ARG A 819 5.15 53.94 124.50
CA ARG A 819 4.49 52.71 124.00
C ARG A 819 3.91 52.86 122.58
N SER A 820 3.42 54.04 122.21
CA SER A 820 2.71 54.24 120.94
C SER A 820 3.60 54.15 119.69
N LYS A 821 4.91 54.41 119.81
CA LYS A 821 5.82 54.51 118.64
C LYS A 821 6.39 53.16 118.16
N VAL A 822 6.22 52.09 118.94
CA VAL A 822 6.72 50.75 118.59
C VAL A 822 5.75 50.01 117.65
N THR A 823 4.45 50.23 117.82
CA THR A 823 3.37 49.57 117.06
C THR A 823 3.39 49.94 115.58
N GLU A 824 3.66 51.21 115.28
CA GLU A 824 3.60 51.81 113.95
C GLU A 824 4.60 51.18 112.96
N ARG A 825 5.80 50.81 113.43
CA ARG A 825 6.87 50.22 112.60
C ARG A 825 6.61 48.78 112.13
N ARG A 826 5.58 48.09 112.62
CA ARG A 826 5.23 46.73 112.16
C ARG A 826 4.32 46.70 110.92
N GLY A 827 3.63 47.79 110.60
CA GLY A 827 2.65 47.82 109.51
C GLY A 827 3.25 47.89 108.09
N THR A 828 4.38 48.58 107.92
CA THR A 828 4.95 48.89 106.59
C THR A 828 5.55 47.67 105.89
N THR A 829 6.28 46.82 106.62
CA THR A 829 7.09 45.71 106.06
C THR A 829 6.25 44.65 105.35
N ALA A 830 4.99 44.43 105.76
CA ALA A 830 4.12 43.42 105.15
C ALA A 830 3.70 43.75 103.71
N SER A 831 3.69 45.04 103.32
CA SER A 831 3.15 45.50 102.03
C SER A 831 4.04 45.16 100.83
N LEU A 832 5.36 45.07 101.02
CA LEU A 832 6.33 44.89 99.93
C LEU A 832 6.47 43.41 99.48
N ALA A 833 6.18 42.46 100.36
CA ALA A 833 6.38 41.03 100.10
C ALA A 833 5.46 40.42 99.01
N VAL A 834 4.34 41.08 98.71
CA VAL A 834 3.30 40.55 97.79
C VAL A 834 3.55 40.94 96.33
N ARG A 835 4.14 42.12 96.06
CA ARG A 835 4.25 42.67 94.69
C ARG A 835 5.44 42.13 93.89
N ALA A 836 6.40 41.47 94.54
CA ALA A 836 7.63 40.98 93.90
C ALA A 836 7.50 39.62 93.19
N LYS A 837 6.35 38.94 93.24
CA LYS A 837 6.17 37.55 92.75
C LYS A 837 5.61 37.39 91.33
N GLN A 838 5.55 38.45 90.52
CA GLN A 838 4.87 38.40 89.20
C GLN A 838 5.70 38.95 88.03
N VAL A 839 7.02 39.06 88.18
CA VAL A 839 7.99 39.30 87.09
C VAL A 839 9.19 38.36 87.32
N VAL A 840 9.92 38.03 86.25
CA VAL A 840 11.06 37.10 86.19
C VAL A 840 10.68 35.62 86.25
N ARG A 841 10.60 35.01 85.06
CA ARG A 841 11.11 33.66 84.81
C ARG A 841 11.97 33.69 83.54
N GLU A 842 12.93 32.77 83.48
CA GLU A 842 13.62 32.36 82.24
C GLU A 842 14.59 33.38 81.60
N GLN A 843 15.53 33.91 82.40
CA GLN A 843 16.95 33.91 81.98
C GLN A 843 17.88 33.41 83.10
N LYS A 844 18.90 32.65 82.66
CA LYS A 844 20.17 32.25 83.28
C LYS A 844 20.41 32.52 84.78
N GLY A 845 20.72 31.44 85.51
CA GLY A 845 22.11 31.12 85.86
C GLY A 845 22.80 31.85 87.03
N ASP A 846 23.22 31.02 88.00
CA ASP A 846 24.38 31.16 88.89
C ASP A 846 24.41 32.10 90.12
N ILE A 847 24.75 31.44 91.25
CA ILE A 847 25.71 31.84 92.31
C ILE A 847 25.25 32.71 93.50
N ASN A 848 25.72 32.28 94.68
CA ASN A 848 25.84 32.90 96.01
C ASN A 848 24.63 33.05 96.97
N GLN A 849 24.78 32.37 98.12
CA GLN A 849 24.22 32.71 99.44
C GLN A 849 24.82 34.05 99.96
N PRO A 850 24.29 34.69 101.05
CA PRO A 850 24.59 34.21 102.43
C PRO A 850 23.50 34.39 103.54
N TYR A 851 23.33 33.34 104.35
CA TYR A 851 23.31 33.29 105.84
C TYR A 851 22.48 34.20 106.80
N PHE A 852 22.02 33.54 107.90
CA PHE A 852 22.08 33.94 109.34
C PHE A 852 21.17 35.07 109.95
N ILE A 853 20.72 35.05 111.23
CA ILE A 853 20.45 34.00 112.28
C ILE A 853 19.22 34.44 113.15
N THR A 854 18.96 33.71 114.27
CA THR A 854 18.24 34.05 115.53
C THR A 854 16.71 34.35 115.47
N GLU A 855 15.88 33.88 116.42
CA GLU A 855 16.05 32.86 117.50
C GLU A 855 14.68 32.28 117.92
N ALA A 856 14.68 31.21 118.73
CA ALA A 856 13.46 30.62 119.33
C ALA A 856 12.96 31.45 120.53
N PRO A 857 11.74 31.19 121.09
CA PRO A 857 11.70 30.25 122.22
C PRO A 857 10.39 29.43 122.44
N ILE A 858 10.57 28.19 122.90
CA ILE A 858 9.74 27.41 123.86
C ILE A 858 8.20 27.27 123.60
N TYR A 859 7.72 26.05 123.29
CA TYR A 859 7.02 25.19 124.28
C TYR A 859 6.73 23.75 123.79
N ASN A 860 6.68 22.85 124.77
CA ASN A 860 6.53 21.39 124.70
C ASN A 860 5.26 20.90 123.96
N VAL A 861 5.28 19.65 123.46
CA VAL A 861 4.53 18.51 124.07
C VAL A 861 4.96 17.15 123.48
N LEU A 862 4.73 16.10 124.28
CA LEU A 862 5.11 14.69 124.13
C LEU A 862 4.53 13.97 122.89
N GLY A 863 5.13 12.82 122.56
CA GLY A 863 4.33 11.62 122.25
C GLY A 863 4.73 10.84 120.99
N GLY A 864 4.96 9.53 121.15
CA GLY A 864 5.01 8.56 120.04
C GLY A 864 4.34 7.24 120.46
N GLY A 865 4.11 6.32 119.53
CA GLY A 865 3.63 4.96 119.87
C GLY A 865 2.65 4.30 118.89
N PHE A 866 3.21 3.53 117.95
CA PHE A 866 2.71 2.29 117.33
C PHE A 866 1.20 1.91 117.27
N VAL A 867 0.77 1.61 116.02
CA VAL A 867 0.03 0.38 115.59
C VAL A 867 -1.40 0.11 116.08
N SER A 868 -2.35 0.08 115.13
CA SER A 868 -3.11 -1.15 114.80
C SER A 868 -3.91 -1.05 113.47
N LYS A 869 -4.32 -2.22 112.97
CA LYS A 869 -5.13 -2.54 111.77
C LYS A 869 -6.65 -2.57 112.14
N PRO A 870 -7.66 -2.56 111.22
CA PRO A 870 -7.85 -3.67 110.26
C PRO A 870 -8.61 -3.43 108.92
N GLU A 871 -8.74 -4.55 108.19
CA GLU A 871 -9.79 -4.94 107.22
C GLU A 871 -9.74 -4.52 105.72
N GLN A 872 -10.69 -5.10 104.97
CA GLN A 872 -10.60 -5.60 103.57
C GLN A 872 -11.87 -5.20 102.75
N PRO A 873 -12.11 -5.54 101.45
CA PRO A 873 -11.66 -6.74 100.71
C PRO A 873 -11.40 -6.66 99.16
N ARG A 874 -10.94 -7.80 98.58
CA ARG A 874 -11.12 -8.30 97.17
C ARG A 874 -10.39 -7.55 96.02
N ASN A 875 -9.59 -8.21 95.15
CA ASN A 875 -9.82 -9.28 94.13
C ASN A 875 -10.47 -8.73 92.81
N GLN A 876 -10.16 -9.19 91.59
CA GLN A 876 -9.07 -10.04 91.04
C GLN A 876 -9.04 -9.96 89.48
N ASN A 877 -7.91 -10.35 88.87
CA ASN A 877 -7.69 -10.96 87.53
C ASN A 877 -8.69 -10.79 86.34
N ASN A 878 -8.12 -10.33 85.21
CA ASN A 878 -8.24 -10.87 83.83
C ASN A 878 -9.57 -10.93 83.02
N SER A 879 -9.35 -10.88 81.69
CA SER A 879 -10.08 -11.48 80.56
C SER A 879 -11.26 -10.73 79.88
N PHE A 880 -10.98 -10.34 78.63
CA PHE A 880 -11.75 -10.47 77.38
C PHE A 880 -13.29 -10.59 77.35
N SER A 881 -13.85 -9.96 76.30
CA SER A 881 -15.12 -10.29 75.61
C SER A 881 -16.42 -9.90 76.34
N ASN A 882 -17.56 -9.65 75.67
CA ASN A 882 -17.77 -9.34 74.25
C ASN A 882 -19.12 -8.62 74.04
N ASN A 883 -19.18 -7.72 73.05
CA ASN A 883 -20.31 -7.39 72.18
C ASN A 883 -21.70 -6.98 72.72
N THR A 884 -22.45 -6.33 71.81
CA THR A 884 -23.92 -6.30 71.67
C THR A 884 -24.74 -5.61 72.76
N ASP A 885 -25.80 -4.84 72.48
CA ASP A 885 -26.33 -4.10 71.31
C ASP A 885 -27.72 -3.54 71.75
N LEU A 886 -28.51 -2.68 71.08
CA LEU A 886 -28.50 -2.09 69.73
C LEU A 886 -29.45 -0.85 69.73
N THR A 887 -29.06 0.29 69.12
CA THR A 887 -29.97 1.32 68.49
C THR A 887 -31.10 2.00 69.30
N ILE A 888 -31.81 3.07 68.88
CA ILE A 888 -31.81 4.06 67.76
C ILE A 888 -32.17 5.42 68.41
N GLY A 889 -31.76 6.62 67.97
CA GLY A 889 -30.87 7.00 66.87
C GLY A 889 -31.37 8.23 66.07
N THR A 890 -30.73 9.40 66.22
CA THR A 890 -30.87 10.58 65.31
C THR A 890 -29.64 11.51 65.38
N ILE A 891 -28.86 11.54 64.29
CA ILE A 891 -28.50 12.71 63.45
C ILE A 891 -28.48 14.10 64.15
N ASP A 892 -27.44 14.95 64.07
CA ASP A 892 -26.29 15.02 63.13
C ASP A 892 -24.94 15.49 63.76
N SER A 893 -23.94 15.78 62.91
CA SER A 893 -22.52 15.59 63.16
C SER A 893 -21.66 16.88 63.23
N PRO A 894 -20.58 16.89 64.05
CA PRO A 894 -19.42 17.77 63.87
C PRO A 894 -18.14 16.99 63.49
N SER A 895 -17.22 17.60 62.73
CA SER A 895 -15.92 17.01 62.37
C SER A 895 -14.75 17.60 63.19
N ASN A 896 -13.72 16.79 63.44
CA ASN A 896 -12.74 17.02 64.50
C ASN A 896 -11.29 17.14 63.96
N ALA A 897 -10.31 17.53 64.80
CA ALA A 897 -9.00 18.02 64.33
C ALA A 897 -7.74 17.48 65.05
N LYS A 898 -6.69 17.18 64.27
CA LYS A 898 -5.25 17.04 64.65
C LYS A 898 -4.92 15.76 65.48
N ARG A 899 -3.66 15.27 65.62
CA ARG A 899 -2.31 15.73 65.23
C ARG A 899 -1.25 14.59 65.24
N ALA A 900 -0.31 14.57 64.26
CA ALA A 900 1.10 14.06 64.31
C ALA A 900 1.37 12.57 64.73
N LEU A 901 2.53 11.91 64.47
CA LEU A 901 3.93 12.33 64.22
C LEU A 901 4.68 11.42 63.19
N SER A 902 5.75 11.96 62.56
CA SER A 902 6.99 11.31 62.01
C SER A 902 6.93 10.03 61.14
N SER A 903 7.79 9.78 60.13
CA SER A 903 8.80 10.56 59.35
C SER A 903 9.25 9.65 58.17
N LEU A 904 9.61 10.13 56.97
CA LEU A 904 10.95 10.65 56.62
C LEU A 904 10.97 11.27 55.21
N ILE A 905 11.84 12.28 55.03
CA ILE A 905 12.52 12.73 53.78
C ILE A 905 11.66 13.14 52.56
N SER A 906 11.93 14.35 52.08
CA SER A 906 11.58 14.89 50.75
C SER A 906 12.82 15.61 50.18
N PRO A 907 12.81 16.13 48.94
CA PRO A 907 12.56 17.58 48.84
C PRO A 907 11.95 18.12 47.52
N THR A 908 11.00 19.07 47.65
CA THR A 908 10.78 20.25 46.75
C THR A 908 10.30 20.04 45.29
N ARG A 909 9.58 20.98 44.62
CA ARG A 909 8.98 22.29 44.98
C ARG A 909 7.81 22.65 44.02
N LYS A 910 6.78 23.34 44.53
CA LYS A 910 6.11 24.60 44.06
C LYS A 910 6.21 25.04 42.56
N ILE A 911 5.24 25.71 41.89
CA ILE A 911 3.82 26.10 42.14
C ILE A 911 3.20 26.73 40.83
N THR A 912 1.86 26.73 40.68
CA THR A 912 0.94 27.51 39.77
C THR A 912 1.26 27.96 38.31
N ARG A 913 0.22 27.82 37.45
CA ARG A 913 -0.35 28.69 36.36
C ARG A 913 0.06 30.20 36.30
N PRO A 914 -0.21 30.98 35.20
CA PRO A 914 -0.60 30.68 33.78
C PRO A 914 -0.02 31.64 32.65
N LEU A 915 -0.58 31.55 31.42
CA LEU A 915 -0.76 32.60 30.34
C LEU A 915 0.26 32.87 29.19
N LYS A 916 -0.26 32.73 27.95
CA LYS A 916 -0.17 33.59 26.70
C LYS A 916 1.17 34.03 26.02
N THR A 917 1.31 33.63 24.73
CA THR A 917 1.83 34.39 23.53
C THR A 917 3.31 34.92 23.49
N SER A 918 4.00 35.16 22.35
CA SER A 918 3.74 35.03 20.89
C SER A 918 5.02 35.17 20.01
N HIS A 919 4.95 34.68 18.76
CA HIS A 919 5.60 35.20 17.51
C HIS A 919 7.14 35.08 17.23
N SER A 920 7.43 34.37 16.12
CA SER A 920 8.55 34.64 15.16
C SER A 920 10.01 34.37 15.62
N ARG A 921 11.07 34.29 14.76
CA ARG A 921 11.21 34.38 13.28
C ARG A 921 12.51 33.66 12.83
N ALA A 922 12.48 32.99 11.66
CA ALA A 922 13.65 32.61 10.83
C ALA A 922 14.72 31.66 11.46
N HIS A 923 15.75 31.13 10.77
CA HIS A 923 16.20 31.29 9.37
C HIS A 923 16.92 30.02 8.86
N SER A 924 16.78 29.70 7.56
CA SER A 924 17.74 28.88 6.76
C SER A 924 17.81 27.36 7.09
N ARG A 925 18.41 26.47 6.27
CA ARG A 925 19.11 26.61 4.97
C ARG A 925 19.11 25.27 4.20
N ILE A 926 19.39 25.34 2.88
CA ILE A 926 19.90 24.27 1.99
C ILE A 926 18.92 23.15 1.58
N GLN A 927 19.19 22.66 0.37
CA GLN A 927 18.38 21.80 -0.49
C GLN A 927 18.98 20.35 -0.50
N PRO A 928 19.18 19.59 -1.60
CA PRO A 928 18.83 18.17 -1.61
C PRO A 928 20.03 17.21 -1.68
N GLN A 929 19.72 15.91 -1.64
CA GLN A 929 20.35 14.80 -2.38
C GLN A 929 19.24 13.74 -2.55
N PHE A 930 19.15 12.94 -3.60
CA PHE A 930 20.13 12.38 -4.54
C PHE A 930 19.72 12.64 -6.02
N PRO A 931 20.48 12.28 -7.08
CA PRO A 931 21.69 11.43 -7.14
C PRO A 931 22.91 11.94 -6.38
#